data_AF-A0A7I4D3V1-F1
#
_entry.id   AF-A0A7I4D3V1-F1
#
_cell.length_a   1.000
_cell.length_b   1.000
_cell.length_c   1.000
_cell.angle_alpha   90.00
_cell.angle_beta   90.00
_cell.angle_gamma   90.00
#
_symmetry.space_group_name_H-M   'P 1'
#
loop_
_entity.id
_entity.type
_entity.pdbx_description
1 polymer ?
#
loop_
_entity_poly.entity_id
_entity_poly.type
_entity_poly.pdbx_seq_one_letter_code
_entity_poly.pdbx_strand_id
1 'polypeptide(L)'
;MIFRTWIWAYCNGNWAMASAVENSGSESLRAVVEACKKKEWSKAIRIISSLPETTNSHLLLCNRAWCYSKLELHKHVIKDADRAIAINPSTLQAYLYKGQALAALKKHVEACQVWQKGYESALGLPEELPFVVQLHSLAMGLEKANSDTELLSKASSENEETTSNIVKAASLDSSTRNSKVGAVTVTGSASEPMEHIYGVSKSRQNRLSVTVDMKLSKGIQQVNRGNYEEAVNIFNSILTENPKSCGALLGRGTAYAFMRKLQKAITDFSKAIEVDPKTTEAWKRRGQARAASGEIAQALEDLSRAVQLEPTPDLLHERGVINFKLKNFFAAIEDLKGCLAQDTHNKHAYNYLGLALSATGNYVDGIKAQRRAVELDNKFKEGWAHLAQSYKELADSEKAVECLKKATEIDKKYGGAYRIWGILLHGLGEHRNAAKLLTTALELDADTMECLYLRGSTFQALGEFTNAVADYTSILEMELDSLENRTLQYLAFYQKENSLYTVTKLSQPFGRFDMDGDLNPIFKEAWCKRLPPDFYYHAYKPQPALKDRSKGSLRLQDTALTKSKKLLLDAAAAIGRLIQYDAPGFLKNVRQQRMAGFAAIEIAQKVAYTWRTMNEKRDEYFQSKEKAGRKTNRKNSSTVRSMKKGGQENNHGMDPFMSSWRDVYSIAVKWRQISEPCDSVVWVDLLNAKEFAAGFGSHTPMVLGQAQVIRYYANFERAFKIIKELIHERGYVNDAANDPVNMKDPAKLKEVDAAKDCSDLYKTVEKDFWVCTPCNSTHQEGKVLDGTRLTLQKLDSQGFDFSIRTPGTPLRWEDYDVELSAAWQLMDHWSYLIWRMCVNAY
;
A
#
# COMPACT_ATOMS: atom_id res chain seq x y z
N MET A 1 13.24 -66.56 -4.36
CA MET A 1 13.03 -65.44 -5.31
C MET A 1 11.98 -64.43 -4.83
N ILE A 2 11.76 -64.28 -3.51
CA ILE A 2 10.79 -63.34 -2.91
C ILE A 2 11.49 -62.61 -1.76
N PHE A 3 12.41 -61.69 -2.07
CA PHE A 3 13.00 -60.74 -1.10
C PHE A 3 13.31 -59.45 -1.86
N ARG A 4 12.31 -58.58 -2.00
CA ARG A 4 12.48 -57.17 -2.40
C ARG A 4 12.11 -56.30 -1.18
N THR A 5 12.45 -55.01 -1.19
CA THR A 5 12.13 -54.06 -0.10
C THR A 5 10.62 -53.90 0.11
N TRP A 6 10.04 -54.61 1.08
CA TRP A 6 8.59 -54.66 1.28
C TRP A 6 8.01 -53.49 2.08
N ILE A 7 8.76 -52.90 3.02
CA ILE A 7 8.25 -51.81 3.87
C ILE A 7 7.99 -50.55 3.02
N TRP A 8 8.91 -50.22 2.09
CA TRP A 8 8.75 -49.10 1.17
C TRP A 8 7.57 -49.30 0.19
N ALA A 9 7.43 -50.50 -0.38
CA ALA A 9 6.33 -50.82 -1.30
C ALA A 9 4.96 -50.78 -0.61
N TYR A 10 4.89 -51.20 0.66
CA TYR A 10 3.68 -51.19 1.47
C TYR A 10 3.22 -49.77 1.83
N CYS A 11 4.15 -48.92 2.29
CA CYS A 11 3.82 -47.54 2.68
C CYS A 11 3.50 -46.60 1.50
N ASN A 12 3.89 -46.98 0.28
CA ASN A 12 3.59 -46.23 -0.95
C ASN A 12 2.47 -46.87 -1.80
N GLY A 13 1.70 -47.82 -1.25
CA GLY A 13 0.46 -48.31 -1.86
C GLY A 13 0.59 -49.32 -3.00
N ASN A 14 1.71 -50.05 -3.11
CA ASN A 14 1.89 -51.08 -4.14
C ASN A 14 1.39 -52.46 -3.66
N TRP A 15 0.06 -52.66 -3.70
CA TRP A 15 -0.67 -53.78 -3.07
C TRP A 15 -0.33 -55.19 -3.63
N ALA A 16 0.13 -55.29 -4.88
CA ALA A 16 0.48 -56.58 -5.48
C ALA A 16 1.71 -57.24 -4.83
N MET A 17 2.69 -56.45 -4.38
CA MET A 17 3.86 -56.96 -3.64
C MET A 17 3.55 -57.24 -2.18
N ALA A 18 2.66 -56.45 -1.56
CA ALA A 18 2.23 -56.65 -0.17
C ALA A 18 1.56 -58.01 0.07
N SER A 19 0.73 -58.45 -0.88
CA SER A 19 0.01 -59.74 -0.80
C SER A 19 0.96 -60.96 -0.88
N ALA A 20 2.08 -60.86 -1.61
CA ALA A 20 3.09 -61.92 -1.67
C ALA A 20 3.83 -62.15 -0.35
N VAL A 21 3.89 -61.13 0.52
CA VAL A 21 4.55 -61.17 1.83
C VAL A 21 3.65 -61.77 2.89
N GLU A 22 2.36 -61.40 2.89
CA GLU A 22 1.36 -61.98 3.79
C GLU A 22 1.23 -63.50 3.57
N ASN A 23 1.52 -63.97 2.35
CA ASN A 23 1.54 -65.40 1.97
C ASN A 23 2.89 -66.13 2.20
N SER A 24 3.94 -65.46 2.67
CA SER A 24 5.32 -66.03 2.73
C SER A 24 5.65 -66.91 3.95
N GLY A 25 4.67 -67.22 4.83
CA GLY A 25 4.82 -68.19 5.93
C GLY A 25 5.71 -67.79 7.11
N SER A 26 6.42 -66.64 7.07
CA SER A 26 7.27 -66.18 8.18
C SER A 26 6.51 -65.31 9.19
N GLU A 27 6.32 -65.84 10.40
CA GLU A 27 5.60 -65.17 11.50
C GLU A 27 6.28 -63.85 11.94
N SER A 28 7.61 -63.83 11.97
CA SER A 28 8.40 -62.65 12.32
C SER A 28 8.26 -61.51 11.30
N LEU A 29 8.16 -61.80 10.00
CA LEU A 29 7.97 -60.78 8.95
C LEU A 29 6.56 -60.18 8.99
N ARG A 30 5.53 -60.98 9.31
CA ARG A 30 4.18 -60.47 9.56
C ARG A 30 4.12 -59.53 10.76
N ALA A 31 4.85 -59.85 11.84
CA ALA A 31 4.94 -59.00 13.02
C ALA A 31 5.59 -57.62 12.72
N VAL A 32 6.60 -57.56 11.84
CA VAL A 32 7.19 -56.29 11.38
C VAL A 32 6.18 -55.46 10.59
N VAL A 33 5.45 -56.07 9.66
CA VAL A 33 4.43 -55.39 8.86
C VAL A 33 3.31 -54.84 9.74
N GLU A 34 2.86 -55.61 10.73
CA GLU A 34 1.83 -55.18 11.69
C GLU A 34 2.30 -54.00 12.58
N ALA A 35 3.56 -54.04 13.04
CA ALA A 35 4.15 -52.91 13.76
C ALA A 35 4.24 -51.65 12.88
N CYS A 36 4.61 -51.79 11.60
CA CYS A 36 4.62 -50.68 10.65
C CYS A 36 3.21 -50.14 10.33
N LYS A 37 2.18 -51.00 10.22
CA LYS A 37 0.75 -50.59 10.07
C LYS A 37 0.30 -49.68 11.22
N LYS A 38 0.71 -50.02 12.44
CA LYS A 38 0.40 -49.26 13.66
C LYS A 38 1.34 -48.07 13.92
N LYS A 39 2.28 -47.78 13.02
CA LYS A 39 3.34 -46.77 13.18
C LYS A 39 4.21 -46.99 14.44
N GLU A 40 4.31 -48.23 14.92
CA GLU A 40 5.15 -48.63 16.06
C GLU A 40 6.60 -48.86 15.60
N TRP A 41 7.27 -47.82 15.11
CA TRP A 41 8.60 -47.94 14.45
C TRP A 41 9.68 -48.55 15.35
N SER A 42 9.70 -48.21 16.64
CA SER A 42 10.64 -48.77 17.62
C SER A 42 10.46 -50.29 17.80
N LYS A 43 9.22 -50.78 17.71
CA LYS A 43 8.91 -52.22 17.79
C LYS A 43 9.32 -52.93 16.50
N ALA A 44 9.05 -52.32 15.34
CA ALA A 44 9.51 -52.81 14.05
C ALA A 44 11.06 -52.94 14.01
N ILE A 45 11.78 -51.94 14.52
CA ILE A 45 13.26 -51.96 14.62
C ILE A 45 13.76 -53.11 15.50
N ARG A 46 13.14 -53.33 16.66
CA ARG A 46 13.51 -54.44 17.56
C ARG A 46 13.32 -55.80 16.89
N ILE A 47 12.19 -56.00 16.21
CA ILE A 47 11.89 -57.25 15.50
C ILE A 47 12.89 -57.44 14.34
N ILE A 48 13.12 -56.42 13.50
CA ILE A 48 14.10 -56.50 12.40
C ILE A 48 15.50 -56.82 12.92
N SER A 49 15.89 -56.28 14.08
CA SER A 49 17.21 -56.53 14.69
C SER A 49 17.37 -57.92 15.32
N SER A 50 16.27 -58.66 15.51
CA SER A 50 16.27 -60.03 16.03
C SER A 50 16.33 -61.10 14.93
N LEU A 51 16.23 -60.70 13.65
CA LEU A 51 16.30 -61.62 12.51
C LEU A 51 17.75 -62.03 12.22
N PRO A 52 18.00 -63.31 11.88
CA PRO A 52 19.35 -63.79 11.57
C PRO A 52 19.89 -63.14 10.29
N GLU A 53 21.17 -62.75 10.31
CA GLU A 53 21.89 -62.20 9.15
C GLU A 53 22.09 -63.31 8.10
N THR A 54 21.22 -63.35 7.09
CA THR A 54 21.26 -64.31 5.96
C THR A 54 21.68 -63.61 4.65
N THR A 55 21.70 -64.33 3.52
CA THR A 55 22.10 -63.88 2.17
C THR A 55 21.38 -62.63 1.62
N ASN A 56 20.40 -62.06 2.32
CA ASN A 56 19.69 -60.80 1.99
C ASN A 56 19.81 -59.71 3.09
N SER A 57 20.89 -59.73 3.87
CA SER A 57 21.15 -58.82 4.99
C SER A 57 21.11 -57.32 4.63
N HIS A 58 21.51 -56.93 3.40
CA HIS A 58 21.44 -55.53 2.93
C HIS A 58 20.00 -54.98 2.85
N LEU A 59 19.01 -55.77 2.45
CA LEU A 59 17.61 -55.34 2.36
C LEU A 59 16.98 -55.17 3.75
N LEU A 60 17.35 -56.03 4.71
CA LEU A 60 16.92 -55.89 6.11
C LEU A 60 17.49 -54.61 6.73
N LEU A 61 18.76 -54.29 6.44
CA LEU A 61 19.38 -53.04 6.86
C LEU A 61 18.71 -51.82 6.23
N CYS A 62 18.34 -51.84 4.95
CA CYS A 62 17.58 -50.77 4.31
C CYS A 62 16.19 -50.57 4.93
N ASN A 63 15.50 -51.65 5.24
CA ASN A 63 14.20 -51.61 5.92
C ASN A 63 14.34 -51.01 7.33
N ARG A 64 15.40 -51.37 8.07
CA ARG A 64 15.69 -50.79 9.39
C ARG A 64 16.09 -49.31 9.30
N ALA A 65 16.91 -48.94 8.32
CA ALA A 65 17.28 -47.56 8.03
C ALA A 65 16.06 -46.70 7.71
N TRP A 66 15.08 -47.24 6.97
CA TRP A 66 13.81 -46.56 6.73
C TRP A 66 12.99 -46.39 8.01
N CYS A 67 12.91 -47.39 8.89
CA CYS A 67 12.24 -47.22 10.18
C CYS A 67 12.93 -46.17 11.07
N TYR A 68 14.27 -46.11 11.06
CA TYR A 68 15.02 -45.06 11.75
C TYR A 68 14.75 -43.67 11.16
N SER A 69 14.54 -43.54 9.85
CA SER A 69 14.24 -42.24 9.22
C SER A 69 12.87 -41.70 9.64
N LYS A 70 11.89 -42.56 9.89
CA LYS A 70 10.58 -42.18 10.46
C LYS A 70 10.63 -41.72 11.92
N LEU A 71 11.74 -42.00 12.62
CA LEU A 71 12.02 -41.52 13.97
C LEU A 71 13.05 -40.37 13.98
N GLU A 72 13.44 -39.83 12.83
CA GLU A 72 14.45 -38.77 12.69
C GLU A 72 15.83 -39.12 13.29
N LEU A 73 16.12 -40.42 13.44
CA LEU A 73 17.39 -40.92 13.98
C LEU A 73 18.48 -40.99 12.89
N HIS A 74 18.80 -39.85 12.28
CA HIS A 74 19.62 -39.74 11.05
C HIS A 74 21.00 -40.43 11.14
N LYS A 75 21.66 -40.42 12.32
CA LYS A 75 22.95 -41.12 12.52
C LYS A 75 22.82 -42.65 12.39
N HIS A 76 21.69 -43.22 12.81
CA HIS A 76 21.42 -44.66 12.68
C HIS A 76 21.04 -45.02 11.25
N VAL A 77 20.32 -44.14 10.54
CA VAL A 77 20.03 -44.27 9.10
C VAL A 77 21.33 -44.37 8.30
N ILE A 78 22.28 -43.46 8.54
CA ILE A 78 23.58 -43.45 7.86
C ILE A 78 24.35 -44.74 8.14
N LYS A 79 24.43 -45.17 9.40
CA LYS A 79 25.14 -46.39 9.81
C LYS A 79 24.60 -47.66 9.14
N ASP A 80 23.28 -47.81 9.08
CA ASP A 80 22.65 -48.97 8.45
C ASP A 80 22.73 -48.91 6.92
N ALA A 81 22.61 -47.72 6.33
CA ALA A 81 22.80 -47.52 4.90
C ALA A 81 24.24 -47.80 4.46
N ASP A 82 25.25 -47.38 5.24
CA ASP A 82 26.66 -47.68 4.96
C ASP A 82 26.94 -49.18 4.99
N ARG A 83 26.38 -49.90 5.98
CA ARG A 83 26.49 -51.36 6.02
C ARG A 83 25.77 -52.03 4.85
N ALA A 84 24.59 -51.54 4.46
CA ALA A 84 23.87 -52.08 3.31
C ALA A 84 24.64 -51.89 2.00
N ILE A 85 25.24 -50.72 1.79
CA ILE A 85 26.10 -50.41 0.64
C ILE A 85 27.36 -51.29 0.64
N ALA A 86 27.97 -51.50 1.81
CA ALA A 86 29.16 -52.36 1.92
C ALA A 86 28.87 -53.82 1.59
N ILE A 87 27.68 -54.32 1.92
CA ILE A 87 27.25 -55.69 1.61
C ILE A 87 26.84 -55.82 0.14
N ASN A 88 26.09 -54.84 -0.39
CA ASN A 88 25.69 -54.82 -1.78
C ASN A 88 25.66 -53.38 -2.33
N PRO A 89 26.68 -52.98 -3.11
CA PRO A 89 26.78 -51.66 -3.71
C PRO A 89 25.67 -51.31 -4.70
N SER A 90 24.89 -52.30 -5.18
CA SER A 90 23.74 -52.06 -6.08
C SER A 90 22.45 -51.69 -5.35
N THR A 91 22.48 -51.56 -4.01
CA THR A 91 21.29 -51.25 -3.20
C THR A 91 20.94 -49.75 -3.25
N LEU A 92 20.16 -49.35 -4.26
CA LEU A 92 19.86 -47.93 -4.52
C LEU A 92 19.12 -47.22 -3.37
N GLN A 93 18.29 -47.94 -2.62
CA GLN A 93 17.55 -47.39 -1.47
C GLN A 93 18.49 -46.93 -0.36
N ALA A 94 19.63 -47.59 -0.17
CA ALA A 94 20.62 -47.21 0.84
C ALA A 94 21.23 -45.84 0.53
N TYR A 95 21.59 -45.57 -0.73
CA TYR A 95 22.08 -44.26 -1.16
C TYR A 95 21.02 -43.17 -0.98
N LEU A 96 19.76 -43.46 -1.31
CA LEU A 96 18.66 -42.52 -1.15
C LEU A 96 18.49 -42.10 0.32
N TYR A 97 18.36 -43.07 1.23
CA TYR A 97 18.15 -42.79 2.65
C TYR A 97 19.36 -42.15 3.32
N LYS A 98 20.57 -42.56 2.93
CA LYS A 98 21.81 -41.95 3.43
C LYS A 98 21.90 -40.47 3.02
N GLY A 99 21.66 -40.15 1.74
CA GLY A 99 21.69 -38.76 1.27
C GLY A 99 20.60 -37.89 1.93
N GLN A 100 19.39 -38.44 2.12
CA GLN A 100 18.32 -37.72 2.85
C GLN A 100 18.69 -37.44 4.31
N ALA A 101 19.30 -38.42 5.00
CA ALA A 101 19.77 -38.24 6.36
C ALA A 101 20.93 -37.22 6.46
N LEU A 102 21.85 -37.20 5.49
CA LEU A 102 22.93 -36.21 5.43
C LEU A 102 22.41 -34.80 5.14
N ALA A 103 21.43 -34.66 4.24
CA ALA A 103 20.79 -33.38 3.96
C ALA A 103 20.04 -32.84 5.19
N ALA A 104 19.33 -33.70 5.93
CA ALA A 104 18.69 -33.34 7.20
C ALA A 104 19.69 -32.89 8.27
N LEU A 105 20.93 -33.42 8.24
CA LEU A 105 22.04 -33.00 9.11
C LEU A 105 22.82 -31.78 8.56
N LYS A 106 22.30 -31.07 7.54
CA LYS A 106 22.93 -29.91 6.88
C LYS A 106 24.29 -30.21 6.22
N LYS A 107 24.57 -31.48 5.90
CA LYS A 107 25.78 -31.93 5.17
C LYS A 107 25.47 -32.05 3.67
N HIS A 108 25.12 -30.93 3.04
CA HIS A 108 24.58 -30.91 1.67
C HIS A 108 25.57 -31.44 0.61
N VAL A 109 26.86 -31.13 0.73
CA VAL A 109 27.90 -31.62 -0.19
C VAL A 109 28.04 -33.15 -0.12
N GLU A 110 28.09 -33.69 1.09
CA GLU A 110 28.16 -35.15 1.30
C GLU A 110 26.88 -35.84 0.78
N ALA A 111 25.71 -35.22 0.94
CA ALA A 111 24.44 -35.75 0.45
C ALA A 111 24.43 -35.85 -1.09
N CYS A 112 24.87 -34.81 -1.80
CA CYS A 112 24.97 -34.81 -3.26
C CYS A 112 25.91 -35.90 -3.77
N GLN A 113 27.10 -36.01 -3.19
CA GLN A 113 28.08 -37.05 -3.56
C GLN A 113 27.51 -38.46 -3.36
N VAL A 114 26.72 -38.68 -2.30
CA VAL A 114 26.07 -39.98 -2.05
C VAL A 114 24.98 -40.27 -3.07
N TRP A 115 24.14 -39.30 -3.43
CA TRP A 115 23.10 -39.51 -4.45
C TRP A 115 23.69 -39.70 -5.86
N GLN A 116 24.76 -38.97 -6.20
CA GLN A 116 25.48 -39.13 -7.46
C GLN A 116 26.12 -40.52 -7.57
N LYS A 117 26.81 -40.99 -6.52
CA LYS A 117 27.33 -42.36 -6.48
C LYS A 117 26.24 -43.42 -6.61
N GLY A 118 25.09 -43.19 -5.96
CA GLY A 118 23.91 -44.06 -6.11
C GLY A 118 23.39 -44.10 -7.54
N TYR A 119 23.30 -42.95 -8.20
CA TYR A 119 22.90 -42.85 -9.61
C TYR A 119 23.90 -43.54 -10.55
N GLU A 120 25.20 -43.31 -10.36
CA GLU A 120 26.26 -43.97 -11.14
C GLU A 120 26.23 -45.49 -10.98
N SER A 121 25.99 -45.99 -9.77
CA SER A 121 25.85 -47.43 -9.50
C SER A 121 24.62 -48.07 -10.18
N ALA A 122 23.66 -47.25 -10.62
CA ALA A 122 22.45 -47.71 -11.31
C ALA A 122 22.57 -47.74 -12.84
N LEU A 123 23.62 -47.14 -13.43
CA LEU A 123 23.88 -47.14 -14.87
C LEU A 123 24.24 -48.57 -15.33
N GLY A 124 23.22 -49.35 -15.68
CA GLY A 124 23.37 -50.74 -16.16
C GLY A 124 22.35 -51.74 -15.59
N LEU A 125 21.48 -51.34 -14.66
CA LEU A 125 20.45 -52.20 -14.07
C LEU A 125 19.04 -51.76 -14.53
N PRO A 126 18.36 -52.52 -15.41
CA PRO A 126 17.06 -52.13 -15.97
C PRO A 126 15.86 -52.29 -15.00
N GLU A 127 16.06 -52.73 -13.75
CA GLU A 127 14.95 -53.17 -12.88
C GLU A 127 14.45 -52.16 -11.82
N GLU A 128 15.05 -50.97 -11.64
CA GLU A 128 14.67 -50.02 -10.55
C GLU A 128 14.49 -48.55 -10.98
N LEU A 129 13.79 -48.30 -12.10
CA LEU A 129 13.57 -46.96 -12.67
C LEU A 129 13.10 -45.86 -11.68
N PRO A 130 12.21 -46.10 -10.69
CA PRO A 130 11.75 -45.07 -9.75
C PRO A 130 12.86 -44.51 -8.84
N PHE A 131 13.75 -45.36 -8.35
CA PHE A 131 14.85 -44.93 -7.48
C PHE A 131 15.94 -44.20 -8.28
N VAL A 132 16.19 -44.61 -9.52
CA VAL A 132 17.12 -43.94 -10.43
C VAL A 132 16.66 -42.51 -10.76
N VAL A 133 15.38 -42.34 -11.09
CA VAL A 133 14.80 -41.00 -11.34
C VAL A 133 14.87 -40.11 -10.11
N GLN A 134 14.60 -40.67 -8.93
CA GLN A 134 14.66 -39.91 -7.68
C GLN A 134 16.09 -39.53 -7.27
N LEU A 135 17.07 -40.42 -7.47
CA LEU A 135 18.48 -40.12 -7.24
C LEU A 135 18.99 -39.05 -8.22
N HIS A 136 18.61 -39.14 -9.50
CA HIS A 136 18.98 -38.15 -10.51
C HIS A 136 18.38 -36.77 -10.23
N SER A 137 17.10 -36.68 -9.87
CA SER A 137 16.45 -35.39 -9.58
C SER A 137 17.03 -34.71 -8.34
N LEU A 138 17.36 -35.49 -7.30
CA LEU A 138 17.97 -34.98 -6.07
C LEU A 138 19.43 -34.54 -6.28
N ALA A 139 20.21 -35.27 -7.10
CA ALA A 139 21.57 -34.87 -7.45
C ALA A 139 21.59 -33.56 -8.26
N MET A 140 20.76 -33.47 -9.31
CA MET A 140 20.68 -32.28 -10.18
C MET A 140 20.11 -31.04 -9.46
N GLY A 141 19.20 -31.23 -8.52
CA GLY A 141 18.56 -30.13 -7.78
C GLY A 141 19.52 -29.35 -6.88
N LEU A 142 20.59 -29.98 -6.39
CA LEU A 142 21.54 -29.36 -5.47
C LEU A 142 22.88 -28.98 -6.13
N GLU A 143 23.28 -29.61 -7.24
CA GLU A 143 24.37 -29.08 -8.06
C GLU A 143 24.07 -27.68 -8.59
N LYS A 144 22.80 -27.42 -8.94
CA LYS A 144 22.33 -26.09 -9.36
C LYS A 144 22.40 -25.05 -8.22
N ALA A 145 22.09 -25.48 -6.99
CA ALA A 145 22.23 -24.62 -5.81
C ALA A 145 23.71 -24.35 -5.45
N ASN A 146 24.58 -25.34 -5.66
CA ASN A 146 26.03 -25.21 -5.41
C ASN A 146 26.73 -24.35 -6.47
N SER A 147 26.37 -24.49 -7.76
CA SER A 147 26.91 -23.66 -8.85
C SER A 147 26.56 -22.19 -8.66
N ASP A 148 25.35 -21.91 -8.16
CA ASP A 148 24.89 -20.56 -7.87
C ASP A 148 25.68 -19.96 -6.67
N THR A 149 26.01 -20.75 -5.65
CA THR A 149 26.88 -20.29 -4.54
C THR A 149 28.36 -20.14 -4.91
N GLU A 150 28.90 -20.95 -5.81
CA GLU A 150 30.30 -20.87 -6.26
C GLU A 150 30.53 -19.71 -7.25
N LEU A 151 29.52 -19.38 -8.06
CA LEU A 151 29.48 -18.16 -8.88
C LEU A 151 29.37 -16.90 -8.01
N LEU A 152 28.61 -16.96 -6.91
CA LEU A 152 28.51 -15.87 -5.93
C LEU A 152 29.81 -15.68 -5.12
N SER A 153 30.53 -16.76 -4.79
CA SER A 153 31.82 -16.66 -4.08
C SER A 153 32.98 -16.20 -4.98
N LYS A 154 32.97 -16.55 -6.27
CA LYS A 154 33.96 -16.04 -7.26
C LYS A 154 33.70 -14.59 -7.66
N ALA A 155 32.43 -14.16 -7.70
CA ALA A 155 32.08 -12.76 -7.96
C ALA A 155 32.40 -11.81 -6.79
N SER A 156 32.70 -12.34 -5.61
CA SER A 156 33.05 -11.56 -4.42
C SER A 156 34.55 -11.53 -4.11
N SER A 157 35.40 -12.22 -4.88
CA SER A 157 36.86 -12.27 -4.67
C SER A 157 37.72 -11.55 -5.72
N GLU A 158 37.15 -11.02 -6.81
CA GLU A 158 37.94 -10.31 -7.83
C GLU A 158 37.22 -9.04 -8.29
N ASN A 159 37.70 -7.90 -7.80
CA ASN A 159 37.48 -6.59 -8.39
C ASN A 159 38.85 -5.95 -8.57
N GLU A 160 39.30 -5.81 -9.82
CA GLU A 160 39.79 -4.55 -10.42
C GLU A 160 40.39 -4.83 -11.80
N GLU A 161 40.04 -3.96 -12.74
CA GLU A 161 40.56 -3.81 -14.10
C GLU A 161 40.12 -4.81 -15.19
N THR A 162 39.55 -4.23 -16.25
CA THR A 162 39.27 -4.78 -17.60
C THR A 162 37.87 -5.31 -17.93
N THR A 163 36.80 -4.64 -17.48
CA THR A 163 35.53 -4.63 -18.22
C THR A 163 35.61 -3.74 -19.47
N SER A 164 36.16 -4.28 -20.56
CA SER A 164 36.00 -3.70 -21.90
C SER A 164 35.89 -4.73 -23.04
N ASN A 165 36.12 -6.03 -22.84
CA ASN A 165 36.27 -6.95 -23.97
C ASN A 165 35.40 -8.23 -23.97
N ILE A 166 34.37 -8.36 -23.14
CA ILE A 166 33.52 -9.58 -23.12
C ILE A 166 32.03 -9.29 -23.35
N VAL A 167 31.70 -8.34 -24.22
CA VAL A 167 30.31 -8.14 -24.72
C VAL A 167 30.21 -8.31 -26.25
N LYS A 168 31.24 -8.89 -26.89
CA LYS A 168 31.22 -9.20 -28.33
C LYS A 168 31.58 -10.66 -28.61
N ALA A 169 30.75 -11.60 -28.17
CA ALA A 169 30.63 -12.94 -28.76
C ALA A 169 29.57 -13.76 -28.00
N ALA A 170 28.28 -13.44 -28.16
CA ALA A 170 27.21 -14.34 -27.72
C ALA A 170 25.93 -14.11 -28.55
N SER A 171 26.06 -14.26 -29.87
CA SER A 171 24.93 -14.53 -30.75
C SER A 171 25.48 -15.02 -32.09
N LEU A 172 25.61 -16.34 -32.27
CA LEU A 172 25.41 -17.06 -33.54
C LEU A 172 25.90 -18.51 -33.42
N ASP A 173 25.12 -19.37 -34.05
CA ASP A 173 25.41 -20.72 -34.53
C ASP A 173 25.36 -21.95 -33.59
N SER A 174 24.21 -22.60 -33.71
CA SER A 174 23.96 -24.03 -33.66
C SER A 174 24.65 -24.82 -34.80
N SER A 175 25.14 -26.01 -34.44
CA SER A 175 25.56 -27.15 -35.30
C SER A 175 26.91 -26.96 -36.04
N THR A 176 27.90 -27.85 -35.98
CA THR A 176 27.91 -29.32 -36.08
C THR A 176 29.26 -29.88 -35.56
N ARG A 177 29.27 -31.12 -35.05
CA ARG A 177 30.41 -32.03 -35.22
C ARG A 177 29.91 -33.42 -35.60
N ASN A 178 30.32 -33.80 -36.81
CA ASN A 178 30.13 -35.09 -37.46
C ASN A 178 30.85 -36.23 -36.73
N SER A 179 30.25 -37.42 -36.81
CA SER A 179 30.98 -38.66 -37.08
C SER A 179 30.20 -39.50 -38.10
N LYS A 180 30.81 -39.70 -39.27
CA LYS A 180 30.36 -40.53 -40.40
C LYS A 180 30.63 -42.01 -40.14
N VAL A 181 29.66 -42.87 -40.45
CA VAL A 181 29.74 -44.12 -41.24
C VAL A 181 28.30 -44.32 -41.75
N GLY A 182 27.90 -44.55 -43.00
CA GLY A 182 28.55 -44.75 -44.29
C GLY A 182 27.56 -45.51 -45.18
N ALA A 183 26.95 -44.79 -46.15
CA ALA A 183 26.23 -45.28 -47.34
C ALA A 183 24.92 -46.09 -47.12
N VAL A 184 23.83 -45.97 -47.90
CA VAL A 184 23.67 -45.75 -49.35
C VAL A 184 22.37 -44.98 -49.63
N THR A 185 22.44 -44.04 -50.57
CA THR A 185 21.33 -43.28 -51.17
C THR A 185 20.59 -44.06 -52.25
N VAL A 186 19.25 -43.99 -52.27
CA VAL A 186 18.46 -43.99 -53.52
C VAL A 186 17.32 -42.96 -53.39
N THR A 187 17.18 -42.18 -54.46
CA THR A 187 16.30 -41.06 -54.74
C THR A 187 14.82 -41.43 -54.93
N GLY A 188 13.88 -40.50 -54.67
CA GLY A 188 12.53 -40.59 -55.24
C GLY A 188 11.48 -39.69 -54.58
N SER A 189 10.76 -38.94 -55.40
CA SER A 189 9.82 -37.85 -55.11
C SER A 189 8.35 -38.27 -54.91
N ALA A 190 7.60 -37.38 -54.23
CA ALA A 190 6.19 -36.97 -54.48
C ALA A 190 4.98 -37.89 -54.12
N SER A 191 3.98 -37.20 -53.54
CA SER A 191 2.50 -37.40 -53.59
C SER A 191 1.81 -38.60 -52.92
N GLU A 192 0.79 -38.29 -52.10
CA GLU A 192 -0.33 -39.13 -51.63
C GLU A 192 -1.27 -39.58 -52.79
N PRO A 193 -2.37 -40.37 -52.63
CA PRO A 193 -2.91 -41.20 -51.51
C PRO A 193 -3.42 -42.64 -51.88
N MET A 194 -3.80 -43.41 -50.84
CA MET A 194 -4.80 -44.51 -50.73
C MET A 194 -4.65 -45.94 -51.34
N GLU A 195 -4.93 -46.89 -50.43
CA GLU A 195 -5.64 -48.20 -50.52
C GLU A 195 -4.98 -49.53 -50.99
N HIS A 196 -5.06 -50.51 -50.05
CA HIS A 196 -5.27 -51.98 -50.20
C HIS A 196 -4.17 -52.81 -50.92
N ILE A 197 -3.61 -53.96 -50.48
CA ILE A 197 -3.93 -55.09 -49.56
C ILE A 197 -2.61 -55.85 -49.31
N TYR A 198 -2.37 -56.38 -48.11
CA TYR A 198 -2.02 -57.80 -47.84
C TYR A 198 -2.00 -58.04 -46.32
N GLY A 199 -2.77 -59.04 -45.88
CA GLY A 199 -2.94 -59.41 -44.49
C GLY A 199 -1.95 -60.47 -43.99
N VAL A 200 -2.26 -60.96 -42.77
CA VAL A 200 -1.59 -61.97 -41.95
C VAL A 200 -0.50 -61.36 -41.04
N SER A 201 -0.52 -61.43 -39.71
CA SER A 201 -1.27 -62.25 -38.75
C SER A 201 -1.46 -61.51 -37.42
N LYS A 202 -2.54 -61.88 -36.71
CA LYS A 202 -2.80 -61.53 -35.32
C LYS A 202 -1.61 -61.90 -34.43
N SER A 203 -0.97 -60.92 -33.82
CA SER A 203 -0.55 -61.03 -32.43
C SER A 203 -1.27 -59.93 -31.65
N ARG A 204 -2.11 -60.37 -30.70
CA ARG A 204 -2.74 -59.49 -29.71
C ARG A 204 -1.62 -58.82 -28.91
N GLN A 205 -1.24 -57.60 -29.28
CA GLN A 205 -0.61 -56.72 -28.31
C GLN A 205 -1.67 -56.39 -27.27
N ASN A 206 -1.48 -56.96 -26.07
CA ASN A 206 -2.09 -56.51 -24.84
C ASN A 206 -2.11 -54.98 -24.84
N ARG A 207 -3.31 -54.40 -24.98
CA ARG A 207 -3.53 -53.03 -24.51
C ARG A 207 -3.18 -53.07 -23.03
N LEU A 208 -2.01 -52.56 -22.67
CA LEU A 208 -1.81 -52.11 -21.30
C LEU A 208 -2.97 -51.18 -21.01
N SER A 209 -3.83 -51.58 -20.07
CA SER A 209 -4.77 -50.68 -19.43
C SER A 209 -3.94 -49.50 -18.93
N VAL A 210 -3.97 -48.37 -19.65
CA VAL A 210 -3.32 -47.14 -19.20
C VAL A 210 -4.10 -46.73 -17.97
N THR A 211 -3.51 -46.93 -16.79
CA THR A 211 -4.13 -46.59 -15.52
C THR A 211 -4.52 -45.12 -15.51
N VAL A 212 -5.64 -44.81 -14.86
CA VAL A 212 -6.15 -43.43 -14.73
C VAL A 212 -5.05 -42.49 -14.22
N ASP A 213 -4.18 -42.96 -13.32
CA ASP A 213 -3.04 -42.22 -12.77
C ASP A 213 -1.99 -41.84 -13.83
N MET A 214 -1.74 -42.71 -14.81
CA MET A 214 -0.81 -42.43 -15.91
C MET A 214 -1.40 -41.39 -16.88
N LYS A 215 -2.71 -41.48 -17.18
CA LYS A 215 -3.41 -40.44 -17.95
C LYS A 215 -3.42 -39.10 -17.21
N LEU A 216 -3.66 -39.14 -15.89
CA LEU A 216 -3.67 -37.95 -15.04
C LEU A 216 -2.30 -37.26 -15.03
N SER A 217 -1.24 -38.05 -14.83
CA SER A 217 0.15 -37.56 -14.86
C SER A 217 0.51 -36.94 -16.21
N LYS A 218 0.08 -37.57 -17.32
CA LYS A 218 0.27 -37.02 -18.67
C LYS A 218 -0.50 -35.70 -18.86
N GLY A 219 -1.74 -35.62 -18.38
CA GLY A 219 -2.53 -34.39 -18.42
C GLY A 219 -1.86 -33.24 -17.67
N ILE A 220 -1.38 -33.49 -16.44
CA ILE A 220 -0.64 -32.51 -15.63
C ILE A 220 0.65 -32.07 -16.33
N GLN A 221 1.38 -33.01 -16.93
CA GLN A 221 2.58 -32.69 -17.71
C GLN A 221 2.26 -31.75 -18.88
N GLN A 222 1.15 -31.95 -19.59
CA GLN A 222 0.73 -31.06 -20.67
C GLN A 222 0.35 -29.67 -20.16
N VAL A 223 -0.31 -29.56 -19.00
CA VAL A 223 -0.54 -28.26 -18.34
C VAL A 223 0.78 -27.55 -18.06
N ASN A 224 1.75 -28.25 -17.48
CA ASN A 224 3.07 -27.67 -17.15
C ASN A 224 3.88 -27.26 -18.38
N ARG A 225 3.60 -27.86 -19.55
CA ARG A 225 4.21 -27.49 -20.85
C ARG A 225 3.49 -26.35 -21.56
N GLY A 226 2.34 -25.90 -21.06
CA GLY A 226 1.50 -24.89 -21.70
C GLY A 226 0.55 -25.43 -22.78
N ASN A 227 0.48 -26.75 -22.98
CA ASN A 227 -0.38 -27.40 -23.98
C ASN A 227 -1.79 -27.63 -23.40
N TYR A 228 -2.51 -26.54 -23.13
CA TYR A 228 -3.75 -26.59 -22.34
C TYR A 228 -4.89 -27.32 -23.05
N GLU A 229 -5.06 -27.17 -24.37
CA GLU A 229 -6.09 -27.91 -25.13
C GLU A 229 -5.85 -29.42 -25.08
N GLU A 230 -4.60 -29.86 -25.23
CA GLU A 230 -4.25 -31.28 -25.17
C GLU A 230 -4.49 -31.83 -23.75
N ALA A 231 -4.11 -31.07 -22.71
CA ALA A 231 -4.40 -31.41 -21.33
C ALA A 231 -5.92 -31.57 -21.10
N VAL A 232 -6.73 -30.62 -21.58
CA VAL A 232 -8.20 -30.68 -21.50
C VAL A 232 -8.74 -31.95 -22.16
N ASN A 233 -8.23 -32.31 -23.35
CA ASN A 233 -8.65 -33.54 -24.04
C ASN A 233 -8.30 -34.81 -23.25
N ILE A 234 -7.10 -34.86 -22.65
CA ILE A 234 -6.69 -35.96 -21.78
C ILE A 234 -7.62 -36.05 -20.55
N PHE A 235 -7.87 -34.94 -19.86
CA PHE A 235 -8.76 -34.94 -18.70
C PHE A 235 -10.21 -35.24 -19.07
N ASN A 236 -10.69 -34.80 -20.23
CA ASN A 236 -12.00 -35.20 -20.76
C ASN A 236 -12.09 -36.71 -20.91
N SER A 237 -11.07 -37.37 -21.46
CA SER A 237 -11.07 -38.83 -21.58
C SER A 237 -11.17 -39.53 -20.22
N ILE A 238 -10.49 -39.01 -19.19
CA ILE A 238 -10.58 -39.53 -17.82
C ILE A 238 -11.97 -39.30 -17.24
N LEU A 239 -12.57 -38.13 -17.48
CA LEU A 239 -13.89 -37.79 -16.94
C LEU A 239 -15.04 -38.49 -17.66
N THR A 240 -14.85 -38.91 -18.91
CA THR A 240 -15.79 -39.81 -19.60
C THR A 240 -15.77 -41.21 -18.98
N GLU A 241 -14.59 -41.71 -18.57
CA GLU A 241 -14.42 -43.01 -17.92
C GLU A 241 -14.82 -42.97 -16.43
N ASN A 242 -14.48 -41.89 -15.73
CA ASN A 242 -14.78 -41.65 -14.32
C ASN A 242 -15.16 -40.17 -14.09
N PRO A 243 -16.46 -39.84 -14.15
CA PRO A 243 -16.95 -38.46 -13.96
C PRO A 243 -16.65 -37.85 -12.58
N LYS A 244 -16.36 -38.68 -11.57
CA LYS A 244 -16.05 -38.25 -10.19
C LYS A 244 -14.55 -38.26 -9.89
N SER A 245 -13.69 -38.29 -10.91
CA SER A 245 -12.24 -38.17 -10.72
C SER A 245 -11.87 -36.76 -10.28
N CYS A 246 -11.67 -36.54 -8.98
CA CYS A 246 -11.32 -35.23 -8.41
C CYS A 246 -10.04 -34.66 -9.03
N GLY A 247 -8.99 -35.50 -9.19
CA GLY A 247 -7.75 -35.08 -9.85
C GLY A 247 -7.93 -34.62 -11.29
N ALA A 248 -8.81 -35.28 -12.07
CA ALA A 248 -9.07 -34.87 -13.45
C ALA A 248 -9.93 -33.60 -13.53
N LEU A 249 -10.87 -33.40 -12.60
CA LEU A 249 -11.63 -32.15 -12.48
C LEU A 249 -10.70 -30.98 -12.13
N LEU A 250 -9.80 -31.15 -11.15
CA LEU A 250 -8.78 -30.16 -10.79
C LEU A 250 -7.84 -29.85 -11.96
N GLY A 251 -7.34 -30.88 -12.63
CA GLY A 251 -6.44 -30.74 -13.78
C GLY A 251 -7.09 -29.99 -14.94
N ARG A 252 -8.33 -30.36 -15.29
CA ARG A 252 -9.08 -29.69 -16.38
C ARG A 252 -9.47 -28.27 -16.02
N GLY A 253 -9.93 -28.04 -14.79
CA GLY A 253 -10.22 -26.71 -14.29
C GLY A 253 -8.98 -25.80 -14.31
N THR A 254 -7.83 -26.33 -13.93
CA THR A 254 -6.54 -25.60 -13.99
C THR A 254 -6.16 -25.24 -15.42
N ALA A 255 -6.29 -26.18 -16.36
CA ALA A 255 -6.07 -25.90 -17.78
C ALA A 255 -7.03 -24.81 -18.28
N TYR A 256 -8.32 -24.87 -17.95
CA TYR A 256 -9.27 -23.81 -18.30
C TYR A 256 -8.92 -22.45 -17.69
N ALA A 257 -8.41 -22.40 -16.46
CA ALA A 257 -7.97 -21.17 -15.82
C ALA A 257 -6.80 -20.53 -16.59
N PHE A 258 -5.78 -21.32 -16.99
CA PHE A 258 -4.68 -20.84 -17.81
C PHE A 258 -5.12 -20.37 -19.20
N MET A 259 -6.16 -20.99 -19.77
CA MET A 259 -6.82 -20.53 -21.00
C MET A 259 -7.73 -19.30 -20.81
N ARG A 260 -7.78 -18.69 -19.61
CA ARG A 260 -8.70 -17.61 -19.23
C ARG A 260 -10.19 -17.96 -19.33
N LYS A 261 -10.54 -19.25 -19.41
CA LYS A 261 -11.93 -19.76 -19.37
C LYS A 261 -12.41 -19.92 -17.93
N LEU A 262 -12.40 -18.81 -17.18
CA LEU A 262 -12.57 -18.79 -15.71
C LEU A 262 -13.87 -19.46 -15.24
N GLN A 263 -15.00 -19.20 -15.90
CA GLN A 263 -16.28 -19.81 -15.51
C GLN A 263 -16.31 -21.34 -15.67
N LYS A 264 -15.63 -21.87 -16.70
CA LYS A 264 -15.46 -23.33 -16.86
C LYS A 264 -14.57 -23.91 -15.77
N ALA A 265 -13.49 -23.20 -15.43
CA ALA A 265 -12.62 -23.58 -14.33
C ALA A 265 -13.37 -23.62 -12.99
N ILE A 266 -14.13 -22.58 -12.65
CA ILE A 266 -14.96 -22.49 -11.44
C ILE A 266 -15.97 -23.64 -11.38
N THR A 267 -16.59 -23.99 -12.51
CA THR A 267 -17.52 -25.12 -12.59
C THR A 267 -16.83 -26.45 -12.26
N ASP A 268 -15.66 -26.72 -12.85
CA ASP A 268 -14.93 -27.95 -12.59
C ASP A 268 -14.38 -28.03 -11.16
N PHE A 269 -13.89 -26.91 -10.60
CA PHE A 269 -13.48 -26.87 -9.20
C PHE A 269 -14.64 -27.04 -8.23
N SER A 270 -15.82 -26.51 -8.55
CA SER A 270 -17.04 -26.73 -7.74
C SER A 270 -17.43 -28.20 -7.72
N LYS A 271 -17.38 -28.87 -8.88
CA LYS A 271 -17.58 -30.33 -8.95
C LYS A 271 -16.52 -31.10 -8.17
N ALA A 272 -15.25 -30.66 -8.18
CA ALA A 272 -14.20 -31.29 -7.39
C ALA A 272 -14.48 -31.18 -5.88
N ILE A 273 -15.00 -30.04 -5.42
CA ILE A 273 -15.43 -29.81 -4.04
C ILE A 273 -16.65 -30.67 -3.67
N GLU A 274 -17.62 -30.83 -4.58
CA GLU A 274 -18.77 -31.72 -4.37
C GLU A 274 -18.35 -33.19 -4.23
N VAL A 275 -17.34 -33.61 -4.99
CA VAL A 275 -16.78 -34.96 -4.91
C VAL A 275 -16.02 -35.19 -3.60
N ASP A 276 -15.16 -34.25 -3.22
CA ASP A 276 -14.47 -34.28 -1.93
C ASP A 276 -14.32 -32.86 -1.33
N PRO A 277 -15.17 -32.52 -0.33
CA PRO A 277 -15.10 -31.23 0.34
C PRO A 277 -13.81 -30.98 1.14
N LYS A 278 -13.01 -32.02 1.42
CA LYS A 278 -11.74 -31.91 2.16
C LYS A 278 -10.53 -31.67 1.27
N THR A 279 -10.70 -31.68 -0.06
CA THR A 279 -9.61 -31.37 -0.98
C THR A 279 -9.29 -29.87 -0.95
N THR A 280 -8.29 -29.47 -0.16
CA THR A 280 -7.83 -28.08 0.00
C THR A 280 -7.55 -27.40 -1.35
N GLU A 281 -6.90 -28.10 -2.28
CA GLU A 281 -6.51 -27.57 -3.58
C GLU A 281 -7.73 -27.14 -4.43
N ALA A 282 -8.89 -27.80 -4.28
CA ALA A 282 -10.10 -27.44 -5.01
C ALA A 282 -10.66 -26.09 -4.56
N TRP A 283 -10.69 -25.86 -3.23
CA TRP A 283 -11.05 -24.57 -2.64
C TRP A 283 -10.07 -23.48 -3.04
N LYS A 284 -8.75 -23.74 -2.93
CA LYS A 284 -7.69 -22.81 -3.35
C LYS A 284 -7.88 -22.36 -4.80
N ARG A 285 -7.96 -23.32 -5.73
CA ARG A 285 -8.05 -23.04 -7.17
C ARG A 285 -9.35 -22.36 -7.55
N ARG A 286 -10.48 -22.69 -6.91
CA ARG A 286 -11.74 -21.97 -7.11
C ARG A 286 -11.66 -20.54 -6.60
N GLY A 287 -11.09 -20.32 -5.42
CA GLY A 287 -10.84 -18.99 -4.88
C GLY A 287 -9.97 -18.13 -5.79
N GLN A 288 -8.87 -18.68 -6.31
CA GLN A 288 -8.01 -18.01 -7.30
C GLN A 288 -8.77 -17.65 -8.60
N ALA A 289 -9.56 -18.58 -9.12
CA ALA A 289 -10.34 -18.36 -10.35
C ALA A 289 -11.44 -17.30 -10.15
N ARG A 290 -12.12 -17.30 -8.99
CA ARG A 290 -13.09 -16.28 -8.59
C ARG A 290 -12.45 -14.92 -8.38
N ALA A 291 -11.27 -14.86 -7.75
CA ALA A 291 -10.51 -13.62 -7.63
C ALA A 291 -10.14 -13.04 -9.01
N ALA A 292 -9.76 -13.91 -9.95
CA ALA A 292 -9.47 -13.51 -11.33
C ALA A 292 -10.71 -13.12 -12.14
N SER A 293 -11.91 -13.59 -11.78
CA SER A 293 -13.18 -13.19 -12.41
C SER A 293 -13.80 -11.92 -11.79
N GLY A 294 -13.21 -11.39 -10.72
CA GLY A 294 -13.72 -10.23 -9.97
C GLY A 294 -14.68 -10.58 -8.83
N GLU A 295 -14.95 -11.87 -8.59
CA GLU A 295 -15.76 -12.38 -7.47
C GLU A 295 -14.94 -12.41 -6.16
N ILE A 296 -14.45 -11.23 -5.71
CA ILE A 296 -13.47 -11.11 -4.63
C ILE A 296 -14.01 -11.61 -3.27
N ALA A 297 -15.28 -11.36 -2.95
CA ALA A 297 -15.88 -11.80 -1.69
C ALA A 297 -16.01 -13.33 -1.63
N GLN A 298 -16.49 -13.96 -2.70
CA GLN A 298 -16.58 -15.42 -2.80
C GLN A 298 -15.19 -16.08 -2.83
N ALA A 299 -14.19 -15.39 -3.40
CA ALA A 299 -12.80 -15.84 -3.33
C ALA A 299 -12.27 -15.86 -1.89
N LEU A 300 -12.60 -14.85 -1.08
CA LEU A 300 -12.24 -14.82 0.34
C LEU A 300 -12.85 -16.00 1.11
N GLU A 301 -14.12 -16.32 0.86
CA GLU A 301 -14.79 -17.48 1.48
C GLU A 301 -14.07 -18.79 1.14
N ASP A 302 -13.78 -19.02 -0.15
CA ASP A 302 -13.10 -20.23 -0.61
C ASP A 302 -11.68 -20.35 -0.04
N LEU A 303 -10.90 -19.28 -0.05
CA LEU A 303 -9.55 -19.25 0.52
C LEU A 303 -9.58 -19.43 2.04
N SER A 304 -10.58 -18.85 2.72
CA SER A 304 -10.76 -19.06 4.16
C SER A 304 -11.06 -20.51 4.48
N ARG A 305 -11.86 -21.19 3.64
CA ARG A 305 -12.12 -22.61 3.79
C ARG A 305 -10.86 -23.45 3.54
N ALA A 306 -10.07 -23.10 2.53
CA ALA A 306 -8.79 -23.75 2.26
C ALA A 306 -7.81 -23.61 3.45
N VAL A 307 -7.66 -22.41 4.01
CA VAL A 307 -6.80 -22.16 5.19
C VAL A 307 -7.28 -22.93 6.42
N GLN A 308 -8.59 -23.07 6.64
CA GLN A 308 -9.15 -23.88 7.72
C GLN A 308 -8.80 -25.37 7.59
N LEU A 309 -8.72 -25.89 6.36
CA LEU A 309 -8.35 -27.27 6.09
C LEU A 309 -6.84 -27.48 6.25
N GLU A 310 -6.04 -26.59 5.66
CA GLU A 310 -4.58 -26.66 5.69
C GLU A 310 -3.96 -25.25 5.56
N PRO A 311 -3.40 -24.68 6.63
CA PRO A 311 -2.82 -23.33 6.61
C PRO A 311 -1.39 -23.34 6.04
N THR A 312 -1.27 -23.34 4.72
CA THR A 312 0.03 -23.27 4.03
C THR A 312 0.50 -21.82 3.80
N PRO A 313 1.81 -21.56 3.62
CA PRO A 313 2.33 -20.22 3.38
C PRO A 313 1.69 -19.56 2.15
N ASP A 314 1.51 -20.33 1.07
CA ASP A 314 0.87 -19.87 -0.17
C ASP A 314 -0.58 -19.42 0.05
N LEU A 315 -1.36 -20.21 0.81
CA LEU A 315 -2.76 -19.89 1.10
C LEU A 315 -2.90 -18.65 1.99
N LEU A 316 -2.03 -18.53 2.99
CA LEU A 316 -1.97 -17.35 3.85
C LEU A 316 -1.59 -16.11 3.04
N HIS A 317 -0.60 -16.20 2.16
CA HIS A 317 -0.25 -15.12 1.25
C HIS A 317 -1.44 -14.72 0.35
N GLU A 318 -2.07 -15.67 -0.32
CA GLU A 318 -3.20 -15.42 -1.23
C GLU A 318 -4.40 -14.79 -0.49
N ARG A 319 -4.78 -15.34 0.66
CA ARG A 319 -5.87 -14.79 1.47
C ARG A 319 -5.51 -13.41 2.02
N GLY A 320 -4.26 -13.19 2.42
CA GLY A 320 -3.75 -11.89 2.84
C GLY A 320 -3.86 -10.83 1.75
N VAL A 321 -3.53 -11.17 0.50
CA VAL A 321 -3.70 -10.28 -0.66
C VAL A 321 -5.18 -9.97 -0.92
N ILE A 322 -6.07 -10.96 -0.80
CA ILE A 322 -7.52 -10.74 -0.96
C ILE A 322 -8.09 -9.87 0.16
N ASN A 323 -7.70 -10.12 1.42
CA ASN A 323 -8.05 -9.27 2.55
C ASN A 323 -7.57 -7.83 2.35
N PHE A 324 -6.35 -7.63 1.83
CA PHE A 324 -5.85 -6.31 1.48
C PHE A 324 -6.72 -5.61 0.43
N LYS A 325 -7.10 -6.32 -0.65
CA LYS A 325 -7.99 -5.79 -1.70
C LYS A 325 -9.38 -5.43 -1.18
N LEU A 326 -9.89 -6.20 -0.22
CA LEU A 326 -11.16 -5.92 0.47
C LEU A 326 -11.03 -4.86 1.57
N LYS A 327 -9.85 -4.25 1.74
CA LYS A 327 -9.53 -3.28 2.79
C LYS A 327 -9.65 -3.83 4.22
N ASN A 328 -9.61 -5.17 4.39
CA ASN A 328 -9.51 -5.86 5.67
C ASN A 328 -8.04 -5.87 6.13
N PHE A 329 -7.45 -4.71 6.39
CA PHE A 329 -5.99 -4.59 6.56
C PHE A 329 -5.46 -5.35 7.77
N PHE A 330 -6.16 -5.38 8.91
CA PHE A 330 -5.72 -6.16 10.07
C PHE A 330 -5.65 -7.67 9.78
N ALA A 331 -6.68 -8.22 9.13
CA ALA A 331 -6.68 -9.63 8.71
C ALA A 331 -5.59 -9.92 7.66
N ALA A 332 -5.35 -8.97 6.74
CA ALA A 332 -4.25 -9.09 5.78
C ALA A 332 -2.88 -9.14 6.49
N ILE A 333 -2.65 -8.26 7.48
CA ILE A 333 -1.41 -8.23 8.26
C ILE A 333 -1.20 -9.56 8.99
N GLU A 334 -2.24 -10.11 9.61
CA GLU A 334 -2.17 -11.40 10.31
C GLU A 334 -1.78 -12.53 9.35
N ASP A 335 -2.48 -12.65 8.22
CA ASP A 335 -2.22 -13.66 7.20
C ASP A 335 -0.80 -13.55 6.63
N LEU A 336 -0.36 -12.34 6.29
CA LEU A 336 0.95 -12.11 5.69
C LEU A 336 2.08 -12.34 6.69
N LYS A 337 1.90 -12.00 7.97
CA LYS A 337 2.85 -12.39 9.03
C LYS A 337 2.89 -13.90 9.23
N GLY A 338 1.73 -14.58 9.20
CA GLY A 338 1.64 -16.04 9.29
C GLY A 338 2.35 -16.73 8.12
N CYS A 339 2.20 -16.20 6.90
CA CYS A 339 2.95 -16.65 5.72
C CYS A 339 4.46 -16.53 5.95
N LEU A 340 4.93 -15.34 6.35
CA LEU A 340 6.36 -15.05 6.52
C LEU A 340 7.02 -15.78 7.70
N ALA A 341 6.23 -16.22 8.69
CA ALA A 341 6.71 -17.09 9.75
C ALA A 341 7.09 -18.49 9.25
N GLN A 342 6.51 -18.92 8.12
CA GLN A 342 6.77 -20.22 7.50
C GLN A 342 7.69 -20.13 6.27
N ASP A 343 7.56 -19.06 5.46
CA ASP A 343 8.41 -18.79 4.30
C ASP A 343 9.00 -17.37 4.37
N THR A 344 10.26 -17.30 4.81
CA THR A 344 10.98 -16.04 4.98
C THR A 344 11.55 -15.46 3.68
N HIS A 345 11.41 -16.14 2.54
CA HIS A 345 11.95 -15.71 1.23
C HIS A 345 10.87 -15.19 0.27
N ASN A 346 9.62 -15.04 0.75
CA ASN A 346 8.53 -14.53 -0.04
C ASN A 346 8.54 -12.98 -0.13
N LYS A 347 9.20 -12.44 -1.17
CA LYS A 347 9.25 -10.99 -1.44
C LYS A 347 7.85 -10.34 -1.60
N HIS A 348 6.89 -11.07 -2.16
CA HIS A 348 5.54 -10.55 -2.38
C HIS A 348 4.78 -10.43 -1.06
N ALA A 349 4.91 -11.40 -0.15
CA ALA A 349 4.34 -11.34 1.18
C ALA A 349 4.89 -10.16 1.99
N TYR A 350 6.21 -9.93 1.96
CA TYR A 350 6.81 -8.74 2.58
C TYR A 350 6.28 -7.43 2.00
N ASN A 351 6.16 -7.34 0.67
CA ASN A 351 5.65 -6.14 0.01
C ASN A 351 4.18 -5.86 0.36
N TYR A 352 3.31 -6.88 0.32
CA TYR A 352 1.91 -6.72 0.71
C TYR A 352 1.75 -6.47 2.21
N LEU A 353 2.61 -7.04 3.05
CA LEU A 353 2.63 -6.75 4.49
C LEU A 353 2.94 -5.27 4.70
N GLY A 354 3.93 -4.75 3.96
CA GLY A 354 4.27 -3.35 4.01
C GLY A 354 3.16 -2.43 3.53
N LEU A 355 2.47 -2.80 2.44
CA LEU A 355 1.30 -2.06 1.96
C LEU A 355 0.16 -2.06 2.99
N ALA A 356 -0.14 -3.21 3.61
CA ALA A 356 -1.20 -3.31 4.62
C ALA A 356 -0.86 -2.50 5.88
N LEU A 357 0.39 -2.55 6.35
CA LEU A 357 0.87 -1.74 7.47
C LEU A 357 0.79 -0.25 7.15
N SER A 358 1.23 0.18 5.97
CA SER A 358 1.11 1.57 5.51
C SER A 358 -0.36 2.01 5.41
N ALA A 359 -1.26 1.14 4.96
CA ALA A 359 -2.70 1.43 4.91
C ALA A 359 -3.33 1.59 6.31
N THR A 360 -2.82 0.89 7.31
CA THR A 360 -3.19 1.10 8.73
C THR A 360 -2.49 2.29 9.38
N GLY A 361 -1.64 3.03 8.65
CA GLY A 361 -0.88 4.16 9.16
C GLY A 361 0.43 3.82 9.87
N ASN A 362 0.79 2.53 9.98
CA ASN A 362 2.07 2.08 10.52
C ASN A 362 3.16 2.04 9.44
N TYR A 363 3.52 3.22 8.94
CA TYR A 363 4.49 3.37 7.85
C TYR A 363 5.90 2.91 8.21
N VAL A 364 6.33 3.07 9.47
CA VAL A 364 7.68 2.67 9.89
C VAL A 364 7.86 1.16 9.75
N ASP A 365 6.92 0.37 10.25
CA ASP A 365 6.99 -1.08 10.10
C ASP A 365 6.69 -1.51 8.65
N GLY A 366 5.80 -0.78 7.96
CA GLY A 366 5.51 -1.04 6.56
C GLY A 366 6.74 -0.91 5.65
N ILE A 367 7.53 0.15 5.87
CA ILE A 367 8.79 0.40 5.19
C ILE A 367 9.83 -0.67 5.53
N LYS A 368 9.92 -1.16 6.78
CA LYS A 368 10.82 -2.26 7.14
C LYS A 368 10.49 -3.52 6.34
N ALA A 369 9.21 -3.87 6.22
CA ALA A 369 8.77 -5.01 5.43
C ALA A 369 9.08 -4.83 3.94
N GLN A 370 8.78 -3.66 3.36
CA GLN A 370 9.10 -3.36 1.95
C GLN A 370 10.60 -3.35 1.66
N ARG A 371 11.43 -2.84 2.57
CA ARG A 371 12.90 -2.96 2.47
C ARG A 371 13.32 -4.41 2.35
N ARG A 372 12.76 -5.28 3.20
CA ARG A 372 13.07 -6.70 3.13
C ARG A 372 12.67 -7.33 1.79
N ALA A 373 11.55 -6.89 1.19
CA ALA A 373 11.13 -7.35 -0.13
C ALA A 373 12.15 -7.00 -1.23
N VAL A 374 12.67 -5.76 -1.26
CA VAL A 374 13.65 -5.33 -2.27
C VAL A 374 15.07 -5.84 -2.00
N GLU A 375 15.39 -6.20 -0.76
CA GLU A 375 16.63 -6.93 -0.41
C GLU A 375 16.63 -8.36 -0.95
N LEU A 376 15.47 -9.04 -0.90
CA LEU A 376 15.31 -10.39 -1.45
C LEU A 376 15.37 -10.40 -2.98
N ASP A 377 14.88 -9.34 -3.63
CA ASP A 377 14.99 -9.16 -5.07
C ASP A 377 15.16 -7.68 -5.43
N ASN A 378 16.38 -7.29 -5.78
CA ASN A 378 16.72 -5.92 -6.14
C ASN A 378 16.13 -5.48 -7.49
N LYS A 379 15.62 -6.40 -8.32
CA LYS A 379 14.93 -6.12 -9.59
C LYS A 379 13.41 -6.02 -9.42
N PHE A 380 12.91 -6.06 -8.19
CA PHE A 380 11.47 -5.98 -7.92
C PHE A 380 10.97 -4.53 -8.00
N LYS A 381 10.66 -4.07 -9.22
CA LYS A 381 10.26 -2.68 -9.51
C LYS A 381 9.04 -2.22 -8.71
N GLU A 382 8.03 -3.08 -8.52
CA GLU A 382 6.85 -2.76 -7.72
C GLU A 382 7.23 -2.58 -6.25
N GLY A 383 8.15 -3.40 -5.73
CA GLY A 383 8.68 -3.26 -4.37
C GLY A 383 9.35 -1.90 -4.14
N TRP A 384 10.18 -1.45 -5.08
CA TRP A 384 10.81 -0.13 -5.02
C TRP A 384 9.80 1.02 -5.09
N ALA A 385 8.80 0.93 -5.97
CA ALA A 385 7.76 1.97 -6.07
C ALA A 385 6.86 2.03 -4.83
N HIS A 386 6.47 0.88 -4.25
CA HIS A 386 5.70 0.88 -3.00
C HIS A 386 6.51 1.37 -1.81
N LEU A 387 7.81 1.06 -1.75
CA LEU A 387 8.73 1.62 -0.75
C LEU A 387 8.83 3.14 -0.89
N ALA A 388 8.94 3.65 -2.12
CA ALA A 388 8.92 5.08 -2.39
C ALA A 388 7.62 5.74 -1.94
N GLN A 389 6.47 5.10 -2.21
CA GLN A 389 5.17 5.59 -1.76
C GLN A 389 5.12 5.73 -0.23
N SER A 390 5.57 4.71 0.50
CA SER A 390 5.57 4.76 1.96
C SER A 390 6.49 5.87 2.50
N TYR A 391 7.65 6.10 1.88
CA TYR A 391 8.52 7.23 2.23
C TYR A 391 7.91 8.59 1.92
N LYS A 392 7.21 8.72 0.79
CA LYS A 392 6.44 9.93 0.45
C LYS A 392 5.41 10.22 1.54
N GLU A 393 4.67 9.22 2.05
CA GLU A 393 3.69 9.45 3.12
C GLU A 393 4.33 9.88 4.46
N LEU A 394 5.54 9.42 4.76
CA LEU A 394 6.35 9.94 5.89
C LEU A 394 6.97 11.31 5.64
N ALA A 395 6.81 11.86 4.44
CA ALA A 395 7.49 13.07 3.95
C ALA A 395 9.03 12.96 3.87
N ASP A 396 9.57 11.74 3.75
CA ASP A 396 10.99 11.50 3.45
C ASP A 396 11.22 11.53 1.93
N SER A 397 11.25 12.74 1.38
CA SER A 397 11.33 12.96 -0.07
C SER A 397 12.63 12.45 -0.69
N GLU A 398 13.74 12.51 0.03
CA GLU A 398 15.06 12.09 -0.48
C GLU A 398 15.05 10.59 -0.76
N LYS A 399 14.67 9.78 0.24
CA LYS A 399 14.61 8.32 0.07
C LYS A 399 13.51 7.89 -0.89
N ALA A 400 12.39 8.61 -0.95
CA ALA A 400 11.37 8.36 -1.95
C ALA A 400 11.94 8.51 -3.38
N VAL A 401 12.66 9.59 -3.67
CA VAL A 401 13.30 9.80 -4.98
C VAL A 401 14.36 8.74 -5.30
N GLU A 402 15.17 8.31 -4.33
CA GLU A 402 16.14 7.22 -4.51
C GLU A 402 15.46 5.92 -4.96
N CYS A 403 14.37 5.54 -4.28
CA CYS A 403 13.59 4.36 -4.61
C CYS A 403 12.94 4.47 -6.01
N LEU A 404 12.44 5.65 -6.37
CA LEU A 404 11.85 5.90 -7.69
C LEU A 404 12.89 5.81 -8.81
N LYS A 405 14.10 6.34 -8.59
CA LYS A 405 15.23 6.16 -9.51
C LYS A 405 15.50 4.67 -9.73
N LYS A 406 15.60 3.88 -8.66
CA LYS A 406 15.78 2.42 -8.75
C LYS A 406 14.68 1.74 -9.55
N ALA A 407 13.41 2.08 -9.30
CA ALA A 407 12.28 1.52 -10.05
C ALA A 407 12.37 1.83 -11.56
N THR A 408 12.71 3.06 -11.93
CA THR A 408 12.85 3.48 -13.34
C THR A 408 14.14 2.98 -14.02
N GLU A 409 15.21 2.71 -13.25
CA GLU A 409 16.42 2.04 -13.75
C GLU A 409 16.14 0.59 -14.16
N ILE A 410 15.30 -0.11 -13.40
CA ILE A 410 14.88 -1.49 -13.68
C ILE A 410 13.95 -1.54 -14.89
N ASP A 411 12.95 -0.66 -14.94
CA ASP A 411 11.99 -0.60 -16.03
C ASP A 411 11.59 0.84 -16.36
N LYS A 412 12.14 1.36 -17.47
CA LYS A 412 11.85 2.71 -17.98
C LYS A 412 10.42 2.89 -18.48
N LYS A 413 9.66 1.80 -18.69
CA LYS A 413 8.25 1.85 -19.10
C LYS A 413 7.29 1.73 -17.92
N TYR A 414 7.80 1.69 -16.69
CA TYR A 414 6.96 1.58 -15.51
C TYR A 414 6.32 2.94 -15.15
N GLY A 415 5.21 3.26 -15.83
CA GLY A 415 4.49 4.54 -15.67
C GLY A 415 4.08 4.86 -14.23
N GLY A 416 3.79 3.85 -13.41
CA GLY A 416 3.48 4.01 -11.99
C GLY A 416 4.57 4.71 -11.18
N ALA A 417 5.85 4.46 -11.49
CA ALA A 417 6.96 5.16 -10.81
C ALA A 417 7.01 6.65 -11.19
N TYR A 418 6.83 6.98 -12.48
CA TYR A 418 6.77 8.37 -12.93
C TYR A 418 5.59 9.13 -12.32
N ARG A 419 4.44 8.48 -12.18
CA ARG A 419 3.28 9.06 -11.50
C ARG A 419 3.59 9.40 -10.04
N ILE A 420 4.06 8.43 -9.25
CA ILE A 420 4.39 8.65 -7.83
C ILE A 420 5.43 9.77 -7.69
N TRP A 421 6.42 9.79 -8.58
CA TRP A 421 7.44 10.83 -8.58
C TRP A 421 6.87 12.21 -8.93
N GLY A 422 6.02 12.30 -9.95
CA GLY A 422 5.32 13.52 -10.32
C GLY A 422 4.47 14.08 -9.18
N ILE A 423 3.72 13.21 -8.48
CA ILE A 423 2.93 13.57 -7.30
C ILE A 423 3.83 14.11 -6.18
N LEU A 424 4.95 13.45 -5.90
CA LEU A 424 5.91 13.89 -4.88
C LEU A 424 6.47 15.29 -5.19
N LEU A 425 6.91 15.52 -6.44
CA LEU A 425 7.45 16.82 -6.84
C LEU A 425 6.38 17.92 -6.88
N HIS A 426 5.14 17.59 -7.25
CA HIS A 426 4.01 18.51 -7.13
C HIS A 426 3.81 18.94 -5.67
N GLY A 427 3.78 17.97 -4.74
CA GLY A 427 3.66 18.26 -3.31
C GLY A 427 4.82 19.08 -2.72
N LEU A 428 6.04 18.91 -3.25
CA LEU A 428 7.22 19.71 -2.89
C LEU A 428 7.18 21.15 -3.45
N GLY A 429 6.23 21.46 -4.34
CA GLY A 429 6.18 22.74 -5.07
C GLY A 429 7.17 22.83 -6.24
N GLU A 430 7.77 21.71 -6.65
CA GLU A 430 8.68 21.60 -7.80
C GLU A 430 7.92 21.40 -9.12
N HIS A 431 7.00 22.31 -9.42
CA HIS A 431 6.05 22.17 -10.51
C HIS A 431 6.67 21.91 -11.88
N ARG A 432 7.80 22.55 -12.22
CA ARG A 432 8.45 22.33 -13.53
C ARG A 432 8.89 20.88 -13.74
N ASN A 433 9.41 20.24 -12.69
CA ASN A 433 9.86 18.86 -12.76
C ASN A 433 8.67 17.90 -12.68
N ALA A 434 7.68 18.23 -11.84
CA ALA A 434 6.42 17.49 -11.75
C ALA A 434 5.71 17.40 -13.11
N ALA A 435 5.58 18.51 -13.85
CA ALA A 435 4.92 18.54 -15.15
C ALA A 435 5.57 17.57 -16.16
N LYS A 436 6.91 17.47 -16.15
CA LYS A 436 7.66 16.55 -17.02
C LYS A 436 7.35 15.09 -16.69
N LEU A 437 7.47 14.72 -15.41
CA LEU A 437 7.22 13.35 -14.95
C LEU A 437 5.77 12.92 -15.15
N LEU A 438 4.81 13.80 -14.88
CA LEU A 438 3.39 13.53 -15.11
C LEU A 438 3.08 13.37 -16.60
N THR A 439 3.76 14.12 -17.48
CA THR A 439 3.65 13.93 -18.92
C THR A 439 4.17 12.57 -19.35
N THR A 440 5.35 12.17 -18.86
CA THR A 440 5.88 10.82 -19.11
C THR A 440 4.97 9.72 -18.56
N ALA A 441 4.34 9.93 -17.39
CA ALA A 441 3.37 8.97 -16.83
C ALA A 441 2.14 8.82 -17.74
N LEU A 442 1.63 9.93 -18.30
CA LEU A 442 0.51 9.92 -19.25
C LEU A 442 0.88 9.26 -20.59
N GLU A 443 2.09 9.46 -21.10
CA GLU A 443 2.60 8.79 -22.31
C GLU A 443 2.75 7.26 -22.13
N LEU A 444 2.82 6.79 -20.88
CA LEU A 444 2.90 5.38 -20.49
C LEU A 444 1.56 4.83 -20.01
N ASP A 445 0.45 5.52 -20.26
CA ASP A 445 -0.93 5.15 -19.88
C ASP A 445 -1.12 4.86 -18.38
N ALA A 446 -0.42 5.56 -17.49
CA ALA A 446 -0.57 5.40 -16.04
C ALA A 446 -1.59 6.39 -15.44
N ASP A 447 -2.67 5.86 -14.82
CA ASP A 447 -3.74 6.58 -14.08
C ASP A 447 -4.08 7.97 -14.66
N THR A 448 -4.65 7.96 -15.87
CA THR A 448 -4.81 9.14 -16.73
C THR A 448 -5.46 10.33 -16.06
N MET A 449 -6.53 10.14 -15.26
CA MET A 449 -7.30 11.25 -14.68
C MET A 449 -6.56 11.99 -13.56
N GLU A 450 -5.92 11.27 -12.63
CA GLU A 450 -5.15 11.89 -11.54
C GLU A 450 -3.93 12.64 -12.11
N CYS A 451 -3.24 12.02 -13.07
CA CYS A 451 -2.11 12.64 -13.75
C CYS A 451 -2.50 13.92 -14.50
N LEU A 452 -3.61 13.91 -15.24
CA LEU A 452 -4.15 15.11 -15.90
C LEU A 452 -4.50 16.20 -14.88
N TYR A 453 -5.16 15.83 -13.78
CA TYR A 453 -5.59 16.80 -12.76
C TYR A 453 -4.38 17.51 -12.13
N LEU A 454 -3.39 16.72 -11.69
CA LEU A 454 -2.19 17.25 -11.06
C LEU A 454 -1.29 17.99 -12.05
N ARG A 455 -1.23 17.56 -13.32
CA ARG A 455 -0.47 18.29 -14.35
C ARG A 455 -1.15 19.60 -14.71
N GLY A 456 -2.49 19.63 -14.80
CA GLY A 456 -3.26 20.86 -14.95
C GLY A 456 -3.03 21.84 -13.80
N SER A 457 -3.04 21.35 -12.56
CA SER A 457 -2.70 22.15 -11.36
C SER A 457 -1.26 22.67 -11.41
N THR A 458 -0.32 21.84 -11.86
CA THR A 458 1.08 22.20 -12.03
C THR A 458 1.26 23.32 -13.07
N PHE A 459 0.59 23.21 -14.21
CA PHE A 459 0.59 24.25 -15.24
C PHE A 459 -0.04 25.55 -14.73
N GLN A 460 -1.13 25.47 -13.99
CA GLN A 460 -1.76 26.63 -13.35
C GLN A 460 -0.80 27.32 -12.38
N ALA A 461 -0.09 26.55 -11.53
CA ALA A 461 0.90 27.07 -10.60
C ALA A 461 2.09 27.75 -11.29
N LEU A 462 2.47 27.29 -12.49
CA LEU A 462 3.51 27.86 -13.36
C LEU A 462 3.04 29.07 -14.19
N GLY A 463 1.73 29.31 -14.25
CA GLY A 463 1.14 30.34 -15.11
C GLY A 463 0.92 29.91 -16.56
N GLU A 464 1.01 28.61 -16.86
CA GLU A 464 0.74 28.01 -18.18
C GLU A 464 -0.74 27.66 -18.34
N PHE A 465 -1.61 28.68 -18.26
CA PHE A 465 -3.06 28.48 -18.14
C PHE A 465 -3.71 27.79 -19.34
N THR A 466 -3.18 27.94 -20.55
CA THR A 466 -3.69 27.23 -21.73
C THR A 466 -3.56 25.72 -21.55
N ASN A 467 -2.39 25.25 -21.10
CA ASN A 467 -2.15 23.83 -20.84
C ASN A 467 -2.99 23.35 -19.65
N ALA A 468 -3.12 24.16 -18.59
CA ALA A 468 -3.95 23.84 -17.44
C ALA A 468 -5.42 23.64 -17.82
N VAL A 469 -6.01 24.58 -18.57
CA VAL A 469 -7.40 24.50 -19.03
C VAL A 469 -7.61 23.33 -19.98
N ALA A 470 -6.63 23.01 -20.84
CA ALA A 470 -6.69 21.84 -21.70
C ALA A 470 -6.77 20.54 -20.88
N ASP A 471 -5.85 20.33 -19.93
CA ASP A 471 -5.84 19.12 -19.07
C ASP A 471 -7.16 18.97 -18.28
N TYR A 472 -7.66 20.05 -17.66
CA TYR A 472 -8.94 20.00 -16.95
C TYR A 472 -10.12 19.73 -17.89
N THR A 473 -10.10 20.27 -19.12
CA THR A 473 -11.16 20.02 -20.10
C THR A 473 -11.17 18.57 -20.55
N SER A 474 -10.01 17.97 -20.78
CA SER A 474 -9.92 16.54 -21.11
C SER A 474 -10.57 15.66 -20.03
N ILE A 475 -10.38 15.97 -18.74
CA ILE A 475 -11.04 15.23 -17.64
C ILE A 475 -12.57 15.35 -17.70
N LEU A 476 -13.09 16.53 -18.03
CA LEU A 476 -14.53 16.77 -18.14
C LEU A 476 -15.18 16.00 -19.30
N GLU A 477 -14.39 15.61 -20.31
CA GLU A 477 -14.84 14.88 -21.49
C GLU A 477 -14.73 13.34 -21.34
N MET A 478 -14.11 12.84 -20.27
CA MET A 478 -13.94 11.39 -20.04
C MET A 478 -15.25 10.72 -19.59
N GLU A 479 -15.52 9.52 -20.13
CA GLU A 479 -16.55 8.62 -19.60
C GLU A 479 -16.10 8.04 -18.24
N LEU A 480 -17.05 7.91 -17.30
CA LEU A 480 -16.74 7.59 -15.90
C LEU A 480 -17.17 6.17 -15.52
N ASP A 481 -16.20 5.40 -15.03
CA ASP A 481 -16.42 4.04 -14.53
C ASP A 481 -16.63 3.96 -13.00
N SER A 482 -16.36 5.05 -12.26
CA SER A 482 -16.39 5.04 -10.78
C SER A 482 -16.83 6.37 -10.16
N LEU A 483 -17.28 6.33 -8.90
CA LEU A 483 -17.64 7.52 -8.11
C LEU A 483 -16.43 8.40 -7.75
N GLU A 484 -15.25 7.80 -7.55
CA GLU A 484 -14.00 8.54 -7.27
C GLU A 484 -13.60 9.39 -8.48
N ASN A 485 -13.69 8.82 -9.70
CA ASN A 485 -13.44 9.54 -10.94
C ASN A 485 -14.41 10.72 -11.11
N ARG A 486 -15.66 10.55 -10.66
CA ARG A 486 -16.66 11.63 -10.68
C ARG A 486 -16.29 12.81 -9.78
N THR A 487 -15.75 12.54 -8.59
CA THR A 487 -15.29 13.60 -7.67
C THR A 487 -14.12 14.40 -8.26
N LEU A 488 -13.15 13.71 -8.88
CA LEU A 488 -12.05 14.36 -9.59
C LEU A 488 -12.54 15.19 -10.77
N GLN A 489 -13.54 14.72 -11.51
CA GLN A 489 -14.16 15.48 -12.59
C GLN A 489 -14.79 16.78 -12.09
N TYR A 490 -15.50 16.75 -10.96
CA TYR A 490 -16.05 17.96 -10.34
C TYR A 490 -14.95 18.93 -9.90
N LEU A 491 -13.90 18.41 -9.26
CA LEU A 491 -12.74 19.23 -8.89
C LEU A 491 -12.07 19.85 -10.13
N ALA A 492 -11.96 19.13 -11.24
CA ALA A 492 -11.40 19.65 -12.49
C ALA A 492 -12.23 20.82 -13.05
N PHE A 493 -13.57 20.77 -12.93
CA PHE A 493 -14.43 21.90 -13.29
C PHE A 493 -14.10 23.14 -12.46
N TYR A 494 -14.09 23.02 -11.12
CA TYR A 494 -13.81 24.17 -10.25
C TYR A 494 -12.39 24.71 -10.45
N GLN A 495 -11.41 23.83 -10.69
CA GLN A 495 -10.04 24.26 -10.95
C GLN A 495 -9.86 24.93 -12.31
N LYS A 496 -10.59 24.49 -13.34
CA LYS A 496 -10.66 25.18 -14.63
C LYS A 496 -11.20 26.59 -14.46
N GLU A 497 -12.29 26.76 -13.72
CA GLU A 497 -12.88 28.08 -13.45
C GLU A 497 -11.94 28.97 -12.63
N ASN A 498 -11.30 28.43 -11.58
CA ASN A 498 -10.30 29.15 -10.79
C ASN A 498 -9.07 29.56 -11.64
N SER A 499 -8.63 28.69 -12.54
CA SER A 499 -7.55 28.96 -13.49
C SER A 499 -7.92 30.15 -14.41
N LEU A 500 -9.12 30.15 -14.98
CA LEU A 500 -9.63 31.25 -15.79
C LEU A 500 -9.76 32.54 -15.00
N TYR A 501 -10.31 32.49 -13.79
CA TYR A 501 -10.40 33.64 -12.87
C TYR A 501 -9.02 34.25 -12.61
N THR A 502 -8.04 33.43 -12.25
CA THR A 502 -6.67 33.86 -11.95
C THR A 502 -6.06 34.63 -13.12
N VAL A 503 -6.24 34.15 -14.35
CA VAL A 503 -5.75 34.82 -15.58
C VAL A 503 -6.28 36.24 -15.73
N THR A 504 -7.54 36.49 -15.34
CA THR A 504 -8.14 37.83 -15.44
C THR A 504 -7.55 38.83 -14.44
N LYS A 505 -6.92 38.34 -13.37
CA LYS A 505 -6.34 39.16 -12.31
C LYS A 505 -4.84 39.42 -12.48
N LEU A 506 -4.13 38.63 -13.29
CA LEU A 506 -2.67 38.75 -13.47
C LEU A 506 -2.20 40.11 -14.01
N SER A 507 -3.03 40.83 -14.74
CA SER A 507 -2.71 42.17 -15.25
C SER A 507 -2.98 43.29 -14.24
N GLN A 508 -3.45 42.96 -13.04
CA GLN A 508 -3.81 43.92 -11.99
C GLN A 508 -2.79 43.86 -10.84
N PRO A 509 -2.62 44.95 -10.07
CA PRO A 509 -1.84 44.91 -8.84
C PRO A 509 -2.36 43.81 -7.90
N PHE A 510 -1.45 43.02 -7.32
CA PHE A 510 -1.82 41.86 -6.49
C PHE A 510 -2.75 42.22 -5.32
N GLY A 511 -2.66 43.43 -4.77
CA GLY A 511 -3.58 43.92 -3.74
C GLY A 511 -5.07 43.88 -4.14
N ARG A 512 -5.38 43.92 -5.45
CA ARG A 512 -6.75 43.79 -5.99
C ARG A 512 -7.21 42.34 -6.23
N PHE A 513 -6.36 41.36 -5.99
CA PHE A 513 -6.76 39.95 -6.02
C PHE A 513 -7.66 39.69 -4.81
N ASP A 514 -8.92 39.32 -5.04
CA ASP A 514 -9.91 39.05 -4.01
C ASP A 514 -10.84 37.92 -4.43
N MET A 515 -10.33 36.68 -4.32
CA MET A 515 -11.12 35.49 -4.67
C MET A 515 -12.42 35.38 -3.87
N ASP A 516 -12.39 35.82 -2.59
CA ASP A 516 -13.54 35.71 -1.70
C ASP A 516 -14.66 36.67 -2.06
N GLY A 517 -14.33 37.91 -2.46
CA GLY A 517 -15.30 38.91 -2.91
C GLY A 517 -15.73 38.74 -4.36
N ASP A 518 -14.83 38.28 -5.24
CA ASP A 518 -15.10 38.19 -6.68
C ASP A 518 -15.86 36.93 -7.10
N LEU A 519 -15.61 35.79 -6.45
CA LEU A 519 -16.27 34.52 -6.79
C LEU A 519 -17.61 34.37 -6.07
N ASN A 520 -18.59 33.80 -6.77
CA ASN A 520 -19.92 33.58 -6.22
C ASN A 520 -19.84 32.70 -4.95
N PRO A 521 -20.50 33.08 -3.83
CA PRO A 521 -20.51 32.29 -2.60
C PRO A 521 -20.93 30.83 -2.79
N ILE A 522 -21.91 30.59 -3.68
CA ILE A 522 -22.41 29.26 -4.03
C ILE A 522 -21.34 28.44 -4.77
N PHE A 523 -20.58 29.08 -5.68
CA PHE A 523 -19.47 28.43 -6.36
C PHE A 523 -18.40 27.98 -5.35
N LYS A 524 -18.01 28.88 -4.43
CA LYS A 524 -17.03 28.57 -3.38
C LYS A 524 -17.50 27.41 -2.50
N GLU A 525 -18.77 27.41 -2.11
CA GLU A 525 -19.37 26.35 -1.33
C GLU A 525 -19.33 24.99 -2.06
N ALA A 526 -19.80 24.96 -3.30
CA ALA A 526 -19.86 23.76 -4.12
C ALA A 526 -18.47 23.18 -4.36
N TRP A 527 -17.49 24.06 -4.59
CA TRP A 527 -16.08 23.69 -4.71
C TRP A 527 -15.55 23.05 -3.43
N CYS A 528 -15.73 23.69 -2.27
CA CYS A 528 -15.26 23.17 -0.98
C CYS A 528 -15.90 21.81 -0.63
N LYS A 529 -17.17 21.62 -0.98
CA LYS A 529 -17.93 20.38 -0.76
C LYS A 529 -17.75 19.34 -1.88
N ARG A 530 -17.04 19.67 -2.97
CA ARG A 530 -16.84 18.82 -4.15
C ARG A 530 -18.16 18.37 -4.79
N LEU A 531 -19.14 19.26 -4.85
CA LEU A 531 -20.47 18.96 -5.40
C LEU A 531 -20.46 18.92 -6.94
N PRO A 532 -21.46 18.29 -7.56
CA PRO A 532 -21.63 18.35 -9.01
C PRO A 532 -21.81 19.80 -9.50
N PRO A 533 -21.20 20.21 -10.63
CA PRO A 533 -21.40 21.54 -11.22
C PRO A 533 -22.87 21.86 -11.50
N ASP A 534 -23.66 20.84 -11.86
CA ASP A 534 -25.10 20.96 -12.15
C ASP A 534 -25.94 21.47 -11.00
N PHE A 535 -25.45 21.34 -9.77
CA PHE A 535 -26.16 21.80 -8.58
C PHE A 535 -26.49 23.31 -8.68
N TYR A 536 -25.67 24.11 -9.41
CA TYR A 536 -25.82 25.57 -9.38
C TYR A 536 -25.58 26.30 -10.71
N TYR A 537 -25.69 25.64 -11.88
CA TYR A 537 -25.56 26.30 -13.19
C TYR A 537 -26.49 27.52 -13.36
N HIS A 538 -27.60 27.58 -12.62
CA HIS A 538 -28.54 28.71 -12.64
C HIS A 538 -28.04 29.95 -11.85
N ALA A 539 -27.10 29.78 -10.92
CA ALA A 539 -26.63 30.85 -10.01
C ALA A 539 -25.18 31.27 -10.27
N TYR A 540 -24.41 30.49 -11.02
CA TYR A 540 -23.02 30.78 -11.36
C TYR A 540 -22.87 31.09 -12.85
N LYS A 541 -22.18 32.20 -13.17
CA LYS A 541 -21.78 32.53 -14.53
C LYS A 541 -20.35 32.04 -14.76
N PRO A 542 -20.09 31.17 -15.75
CA PRO A 542 -18.75 30.71 -16.07
C PRO A 542 -17.78 31.87 -16.32
N GLN A 543 -16.54 31.68 -15.90
CA GLN A 543 -15.45 32.62 -16.17
C GLN A 543 -15.27 32.78 -17.68
N PRO A 544 -14.87 33.97 -18.13
CA PRO A 544 -14.62 34.19 -19.55
C PRO A 544 -13.52 33.24 -20.05
N ALA A 545 -13.75 32.64 -21.21
CA ALA A 545 -12.78 31.78 -21.87
C ALA A 545 -11.43 32.52 -22.06
N LEU A 546 -10.34 31.75 -22.14
CA LEU A 546 -9.04 32.29 -22.47
C LEU A 546 -9.13 33.02 -23.81
N LYS A 547 -8.97 34.34 -23.80
CA LYS A 547 -8.79 35.10 -25.04
C LYS A 547 -7.51 34.60 -25.70
N ASP A 548 -7.56 34.44 -27.02
CA ASP A 548 -6.42 34.02 -27.82
C ASP A 548 -5.28 35.05 -27.65
N ARG A 549 -4.37 34.81 -26.70
CA ARG A 549 -3.26 35.72 -26.39
C ARG A 549 -2.11 35.50 -27.37
N SER A 550 -2.41 35.35 -28.66
CA SER A 550 -1.41 35.30 -29.74
C SER A 550 -0.55 36.57 -29.84
N LYS A 551 -0.89 37.65 -29.11
CA LYS A 551 -0.10 38.89 -29.02
C LYS A 551 0.16 39.42 -27.60
N GLY A 552 -0.08 38.62 -26.56
CA GLY A 552 0.04 39.08 -25.17
C GLY A 552 0.34 37.97 -24.17
N SER A 553 1.03 36.91 -24.61
CA SER A 553 1.76 36.05 -23.68
C SER A 553 2.56 36.96 -22.75
N LEU A 554 2.46 36.74 -21.43
CA LEU A 554 3.52 37.16 -20.52
C LEU A 554 4.77 36.45 -21.06
N ARG A 555 5.49 37.09 -21.97
CA ARG A 555 6.74 36.55 -22.50
C ARG A 555 7.58 36.31 -21.26
N LEU A 556 7.90 35.05 -20.96
CA LEU A 556 8.83 34.68 -19.89
C LEU A 556 10.13 35.50 -19.95
N GLN A 557 10.45 36.03 -21.14
CA GLN A 557 11.59 36.87 -21.46
C GLN A 557 11.56 38.30 -20.87
N ASP A 558 10.44 38.82 -20.36
CA ASP A 558 10.38 40.21 -19.82
C ASP A 558 10.59 40.32 -18.29
N THR A 559 11.13 39.28 -17.65
CA THR A 559 11.40 39.29 -16.21
C THR A 559 12.87 39.06 -15.89
N ALA A 560 13.76 39.92 -16.40
CA ALA A 560 15.06 40.07 -15.76
C ALA A 560 14.83 40.39 -14.27
N LEU A 561 15.24 39.48 -13.40
CA LEU A 561 15.15 39.63 -11.95
C LEU A 561 16.07 40.78 -11.55
N THR A 562 15.47 41.95 -11.31
CA THR A 562 16.22 43.09 -10.78
C THR A 562 16.80 42.73 -9.42
N LYS A 563 17.91 43.37 -9.03
CA LYS A 563 18.55 43.15 -7.72
C LYS A 563 17.55 43.29 -6.56
N SER A 564 16.65 44.27 -6.62
CA SER A 564 15.61 44.49 -5.61
C SER A 564 14.57 43.37 -5.58
N LYS A 565 14.12 42.87 -6.73
CA LYS A 565 13.20 41.72 -6.79
C LYS A 565 13.85 40.45 -6.24
N LYS A 566 15.14 40.24 -6.54
CA LYS A 566 15.92 39.12 -6.00
C LYS A 566 16.04 39.21 -4.47
N LEU A 567 16.41 40.38 -3.94
CA LEU A 567 16.48 40.60 -2.48
C LEU A 567 15.15 40.29 -1.79
N LEU A 568 14.03 40.76 -2.37
CA LEU A 568 12.70 40.50 -1.82
C LEU A 568 12.34 39.01 -1.85
N LEU A 569 12.66 38.31 -2.95
CA LEU A 569 12.46 36.86 -3.06
C LEU A 569 13.31 36.07 -2.06
N ASP A 570 14.57 36.46 -1.87
CA ASP A 570 15.49 35.83 -0.93
C ASP A 570 14.99 36.04 0.52
N ALA A 571 14.52 37.25 0.84
CA ALA A 571 13.91 37.56 2.14
C ALA A 571 12.62 36.77 2.38
N ALA A 572 11.71 36.73 1.40
CA ALA A 572 10.47 35.95 1.49
C ALA A 572 10.78 34.45 1.66
N ALA A 573 11.74 33.91 0.92
CA ALA A 573 12.14 32.52 1.07
C ALA A 573 12.75 32.23 2.45
N ALA A 574 13.55 33.15 3.00
CA ALA A 574 14.14 32.99 4.33
C ALA A 574 13.08 33.02 5.43
N ILE A 575 12.17 34.01 5.41
CA ILE A 575 11.08 34.13 6.38
C ILE A 575 10.12 32.94 6.27
N GLY A 576 9.77 32.54 5.04
CA GLY A 576 8.88 31.41 4.78
C GLY A 576 9.35 30.10 5.39
N ARG A 577 10.66 29.83 5.39
CA ARG A 577 11.24 28.64 6.03
C ARG A 577 11.09 28.65 7.55
N LEU A 578 11.08 29.83 8.18
CA LEU A 578 10.90 29.96 9.63
C LEU A 578 9.44 29.74 10.07
N ILE A 579 8.48 29.97 9.17
CA ILE A 579 7.05 29.81 9.45
C ILE A 579 6.62 28.33 9.35
N GLN A 580 7.43 27.48 8.72
CA GLN A 580 7.05 26.10 8.45
C GLN A 580 7.33 25.17 9.64
N TYR A 581 6.39 24.27 9.93
CA TYR A 581 6.61 23.11 10.78
C TYR A 581 7.52 22.08 10.09
N ASP A 582 8.56 21.62 10.80
CA ASP A 582 9.39 20.48 10.38
C ASP A 582 9.03 19.27 11.26
N ALA A 583 8.11 18.43 10.76
CA ALA A 583 7.59 17.27 11.48
C ALA A 583 7.30 16.11 10.52
N PRO A 584 7.37 14.84 10.99
CA PRO A 584 7.03 13.67 10.17
C PRO A 584 5.65 13.79 9.52
N GLY A 585 5.53 13.41 8.24
CA GLY A 585 4.30 13.53 7.47
C GLY A 585 3.98 14.95 6.95
N PHE A 586 4.85 15.94 7.21
CA PHE A 586 4.76 17.27 6.59
C PHE A 586 5.80 17.44 5.49
N LEU A 587 5.34 17.37 4.24
CA LEU A 587 6.17 17.60 3.07
C LEU A 587 6.49 19.10 2.91
N LYS A 588 7.75 19.41 2.63
CA LYS A 588 8.22 20.79 2.42
C LYS A 588 7.75 21.31 1.06
N ASN A 589 6.81 22.25 1.04
CA ASN A 589 6.38 22.92 -0.19
C ASN A 589 7.06 24.29 -0.34
N VAL A 590 8.04 24.38 -1.25
CA VAL A 590 8.86 25.60 -1.43
C VAL A 590 8.06 26.81 -1.93
N ARG A 591 6.99 26.56 -2.69
CA ARG A 591 6.13 27.62 -3.24
C ARG A 591 5.27 28.21 -2.12
N GLN A 592 4.62 27.36 -1.33
CA GLN A 592 3.81 27.78 -0.18
C GLN A 592 4.65 28.53 0.85
N GLN A 593 5.85 28.04 1.19
CA GLN A 593 6.77 28.73 2.10
C GLN A 593 7.07 30.15 1.60
N ARG A 594 7.43 30.30 0.32
CA ARG A 594 7.75 31.62 -0.24
C ARG A 594 6.55 32.56 -0.21
N MET A 595 5.35 32.07 -0.51
CA MET A 595 4.13 32.89 -0.41
C MET A 595 3.81 33.28 1.04
N ALA A 596 4.04 32.41 2.01
CA ALA A 596 3.91 32.74 3.43
C ALA A 596 4.91 33.83 3.84
N GLY A 597 6.15 33.78 3.33
CA GLY A 597 7.14 34.84 3.53
C GLY A 597 6.73 36.17 2.91
N PHE A 598 6.15 36.17 1.71
CA PHE A 598 5.58 37.38 1.11
C PHE A 598 4.43 37.95 1.94
N ALA A 599 3.54 37.11 2.44
CA ALA A 599 2.46 37.52 3.33
C ALA A 599 3.00 38.20 4.59
N ALA A 600 4.00 37.59 5.23
CA ALA A 600 4.63 38.15 6.42
C ALA A 600 5.27 39.52 6.15
N ILE A 601 5.94 39.69 5.00
CA ILE A 601 6.51 40.98 4.61
C ILE A 601 5.43 42.03 4.38
N GLU A 602 4.34 41.70 3.68
CA GLU A 602 3.23 42.63 3.42
C GLU A 602 2.52 43.02 4.73
N ILE A 603 2.27 42.06 5.61
CA ILE A 603 1.72 42.30 6.95
C ILE A 603 2.65 43.24 7.73
N ALA A 604 3.96 42.98 7.76
CA ALA A 604 4.91 43.82 8.46
C ALA A 604 4.95 45.25 7.90
N GLN A 605 4.87 45.42 6.57
CA GLN A 605 4.78 46.73 5.93
C GLN A 605 3.50 47.46 6.32
N LYS A 606 2.35 46.77 6.34
CA LYS A 606 1.06 47.34 6.72
C LYS A 606 1.06 47.77 8.19
N VAL A 607 1.52 46.90 9.09
CA VAL A 607 1.64 47.19 10.52
C VAL A 607 2.57 48.38 10.76
N ALA A 608 3.75 48.40 10.12
CA ALA A 608 4.70 49.50 10.24
C ALA A 608 4.14 50.83 9.72
N TYR A 609 3.38 50.81 8.63
CA TYR A 609 2.70 52.00 8.10
C TYR A 609 1.66 52.52 9.09
N THR A 610 0.74 51.67 9.53
CA THR A 610 -0.31 52.04 10.50
C THR A 610 0.33 52.63 11.77
N TRP A 611 1.36 51.98 12.29
CA TRP A 611 2.13 52.44 13.45
C TRP A 611 2.71 53.85 13.27
N ARG A 612 3.37 54.13 12.14
CA ARG A 612 3.94 55.45 11.86
C ARG A 612 2.86 56.53 11.79
N THR A 613 1.75 56.24 11.12
CA THR A 613 0.64 57.21 10.99
C THR A 613 -0.04 57.52 12.33
N MET A 614 -0.12 56.55 13.23
CA MET A 614 -0.61 56.77 14.61
C MET A 614 0.33 57.69 15.38
N ASN A 615 1.65 57.48 15.27
CA ASN A 615 2.64 58.32 15.93
C ASN A 615 2.63 59.76 15.40
N GLU A 616 2.59 59.97 14.08
CA GLU A 616 2.53 61.30 13.48
C GLU A 616 1.31 62.09 13.97
N LYS A 617 0.12 61.47 13.99
CA LYS A 617 -1.11 62.10 14.49
C LYS A 617 -1.11 62.32 16.00
N ARG A 618 -0.44 61.45 16.75
CA ARG A 618 -0.25 61.60 18.19
C ARG A 618 0.70 62.77 18.48
N ASP A 619 1.78 62.90 17.74
CA ASP A 619 2.69 64.04 17.82
C ASP A 619 1.97 65.33 17.43
N GLU A 620 1.13 65.32 16.39
CA GLU A 620 0.23 66.43 16.06
C GLU A 620 -0.74 66.76 17.21
N TYR A 621 -1.34 65.76 17.86
CA TYR A 621 -2.22 65.94 19.01
C TYR A 621 -1.48 66.59 20.19
N PHE A 622 -0.29 66.09 20.56
CA PHE A 622 0.51 66.66 21.64
C PHE A 622 1.06 68.06 21.31
N GLN A 623 1.49 68.29 20.06
CA GLN A 623 1.87 69.63 19.60
C GLN A 623 0.68 70.59 19.58
N SER A 624 -0.54 70.12 19.26
CA SER A 624 -1.76 70.93 19.35
C SER A 624 -2.11 71.26 20.80
N LYS A 625 -1.89 70.34 21.75
CA LYS A 625 -2.11 70.54 23.18
C LYS A 625 -1.06 71.46 23.81
N GLU A 626 0.19 71.41 23.37
CA GLU A 626 1.21 72.40 23.75
C GLU A 626 0.91 73.79 23.17
N LYS A 627 0.44 73.87 21.91
CA LYS A 627 -0.01 75.13 21.30
C LYS A 627 -1.29 75.67 21.94
N ALA A 628 -2.20 74.81 22.37
CA ALA A 628 -3.41 75.17 23.12
C ALA A 628 -3.08 75.60 24.56
N GLY A 629 -2.16 74.89 25.23
CA GLY A 629 -1.63 75.23 26.56
C GLY A 629 -0.83 76.54 26.58
N ARG A 630 -0.19 76.91 25.45
CA ARG A 630 0.39 78.25 25.25
C ARG A 630 -0.63 79.34 24.90
N LYS A 631 -1.84 78.98 24.46
CA LYS A 631 -2.93 79.92 24.13
C LYS A 631 -3.96 80.11 25.25
N THR A 632 -3.98 79.27 26.29
CA THR A 632 -4.94 79.37 27.42
C THR A 632 -4.45 80.24 28.57
N ASN A 633 -3.67 81.30 28.30
CA ASN A 633 -3.36 82.33 29.30
C ASN A 633 -3.89 83.73 28.93
N ARG A 634 -5.04 83.80 28.24
CA ARG A 634 -5.81 85.07 28.11
C ARG A 634 -7.33 84.82 27.91
N LYS A 635 -8.04 85.00 29.03
CA LYS A 635 -9.43 85.51 29.22
C LYS A 635 -10.66 84.80 28.61
N ASN A 636 -11.55 84.45 29.55
CA ASN A 636 -13.01 84.66 29.62
C ASN A 636 -14.01 83.72 28.89
N SER A 637 -14.73 82.96 29.74
CA SER A 637 -16.20 82.95 29.95
C SER A 637 -17.11 83.06 28.72
N SER A 638 -17.85 81.98 28.39
CA SER A 638 -19.29 81.85 28.67
C SER A 638 -20.00 80.78 27.83
N THR A 639 -21.03 80.19 28.45
CA THR A 639 -22.23 79.57 27.86
C THR A 639 -22.18 78.10 27.44
N VAL A 640 -22.70 77.29 28.36
CA VAL A 640 -23.29 75.95 28.18
C VAL A 640 -24.47 76.03 27.21
N ARG A 641 -24.50 75.18 26.18
CA ARG A 641 -25.76 74.85 25.50
C ARG A 641 -25.79 73.36 25.14
N SER A 642 -26.73 72.67 25.77
CA SER A 642 -27.05 71.26 25.55
C SER A 642 -27.78 71.08 24.21
N MET A 643 -27.43 70.03 23.46
CA MET A 643 -28.33 69.43 22.49
C MET A 643 -28.28 67.91 22.63
N LYS A 644 -29.46 67.34 22.90
CA LYS A 644 -29.74 65.91 23.08
C LYS A 644 -29.94 65.21 21.73
N LYS A 645 -29.43 63.97 21.68
CA LYS A 645 -29.99 62.71 21.15
C LYS A 645 -30.62 62.66 19.75
N GLY A 646 -30.03 61.79 18.93
CA GLY A 646 -30.72 60.97 17.92
C GLY A 646 -29.82 59.83 17.43
N GLY A 647 -30.27 58.58 17.55
CA GLY A 647 -29.67 57.38 16.91
C GLY A 647 -28.70 56.56 17.77
N GLN A 648 -29.16 55.39 18.26
CA GLN A 648 -28.28 54.33 18.76
C GLN A 648 -27.62 53.62 17.57
N GLU A 649 -26.38 53.95 17.29
CA GLU A 649 -25.43 53.03 16.66
C GLU A 649 -24.58 52.41 17.77
N ASN A 650 -24.47 51.08 17.78
CA ASN A 650 -23.53 50.33 18.61
C ASN A 650 -22.09 50.62 18.15
N ASN A 651 -21.59 51.81 18.46
CA ASN A 651 -20.16 52.11 18.43
C ASN A 651 -19.56 51.65 19.76
N HIS A 652 -19.17 50.39 19.84
CA HIS A 652 -18.02 50.04 20.69
C HIS A 652 -16.80 50.71 20.04
N GLY A 653 -16.19 51.63 20.77
CA GLY A 653 -15.14 52.53 20.27
C GLY A 653 -13.94 51.77 19.71
N MET A 654 -13.96 51.53 18.39
CA MET A 654 -12.77 51.24 17.60
C MET A 654 -12.14 52.58 17.24
N ASP A 655 -10.85 52.73 17.53
CA ASP A 655 -10.05 53.82 17.00
C ASP A 655 -10.11 53.75 15.46
N PRO A 656 -10.56 54.80 14.73
CA PRO A 656 -10.74 54.78 13.26
C PRO A 656 -9.47 54.47 12.47
N PHE A 657 -8.32 54.32 13.13
CA PHE A 657 -7.00 54.09 12.54
C PHE A 657 -6.50 52.64 12.70
N MET A 658 -7.20 51.78 13.43
CA MET A 658 -6.74 50.42 13.72
C MET A 658 -7.32 49.39 12.73
N SER A 659 -6.43 48.59 12.14
CA SER A 659 -6.82 47.41 11.36
C SER A 659 -7.34 46.33 12.32
N SER A 660 -8.49 45.74 11.99
CA SER A 660 -9.03 44.58 12.70
C SER A 660 -8.09 43.38 12.55
N TRP A 661 -8.20 42.39 13.44
CA TRP A 661 -7.48 41.12 13.26
C TRP A 661 -7.76 40.53 11.86
N ARG A 662 -9.01 40.66 11.38
CA ARG A 662 -9.44 40.17 10.07
C ARG A 662 -8.72 40.83 8.90
N ASP A 663 -8.45 42.13 8.98
CA ASP A 663 -7.71 42.85 7.93
C ASP A 663 -6.29 42.31 7.75
N VAL A 664 -5.63 41.96 8.87
CA VAL A 664 -4.28 41.39 8.86
C VAL A 664 -4.30 39.95 8.31
N TYR A 665 -5.21 39.11 8.81
CA TYR A 665 -5.33 37.73 8.35
C TYR A 665 -5.78 37.61 6.90
N SER A 666 -6.55 38.57 6.38
CA SER A 666 -6.96 38.60 4.96
C SER A 666 -5.76 38.72 4.01
N ILE A 667 -4.66 39.36 4.43
CA ILE A 667 -3.41 39.38 3.65
C ILE A 667 -2.83 37.96 3.55
N ALA A 668 -2.75 37.25 4.68
CA ALA A 668 -2.24 35.87 4.70
C ALA A 668 -3.12 34.92 3.87
N VAL A 669 -4.45 35.02 3.98
CA VAL A 669 -5.42 34.26 3.19
C VAL A 669 -5.23 34.50 1.70
N LYS A 670 -5.06 35.76 1.27
CA LYS A 670 -4.83 36.12 -0.13
C LYS A 670 -3.58 35.47 -0.73
N TRP A 671 -2.46 35.53 0.00
CA TRP A 671 -1.23 34.85 -0.43
C TRP A 671 -1.37 33.33 -0.43
N ARG A 672 -2.14 32.76 0.52
CA ARG A 672 -2.45 31.33 0.55
C ARG A 672 -3.28 30.90 -0.65
N GLN A 673 -4.28 31.67 -1.06
CA GLN A 673 -5.13 31.39 -2.23
C GLN A 673 -4.35 31.26 -3.54
N ILE A 674 -3.33 32.11 -3.75
CA ILE A 674 -2.47 32.01 -4.94
C ILE A 674 -1.30 31.03 -4.73
N SER A 675 -1.08 30.54 -3.51
CA SER A 675 0.08 29.72 -3.14
C SER A 675 0.06 28.33 -3.72
N GLU A 676 -1.11 27.71 -3.82
CA GLU A 676 -1.24 26.39 -4.43
C GLU A 676 -2.67 26.21 -4.96
N PRO A 677 -2.88 26.18 -6.29
CA PRO A 677 -4.24 26.26 -6.83
C PRO A 677 -5.17 25.11 -6.41
N CYS A 678 -4.61 23.92 -6.19
CA CYS A 678 -5.35 22.74 -5.73
C CYS A 678 -5.67 22.72 -4.23
N ASP A 679 -5.15 23.68 -3.46
CA ASP A 679 -5.25 23.74 -1.99
C ASP A 679 -5.48 25.18 -1.50
N SER A 680 -6.42 25.85 -2.16
CA SER A 680 -6.83 27.21 -1.82
C SER A 680 -7.74 27.24 -0.59
N VAL A 681 -7.82 28.40 0.06
CA VAL A 681 -8.65 28.63 1.25
C VAL A 681 -9.64 29.77 0.98
N VAL A 682 -10.81 29.73 1.61
CA VAL A 682 -11.84 30.76 1.50
C VAL A 682 -12.41 31.08 2.89
N TRP A 683 -12.91 32.30 3.07
CA TRP A 683 -13.62 32.68 4.29
C TRP A 683 -14.99 32.04 4.31
N VAL A 684 -15.27 31.27 5.37
CA VAL A 684 -16.50 30.47 5.49
C VAL A 684 -17.73 31.36 5.76
N ASP A 685 -17.56 32.50 6.45
CA ASP A 685 -18.62 33.50 6.63
C ASP A 685 -19.01 34.22 5.33
N LEU A 686 -18.18 34.08 4.29
CA LEU A 686 -18.43 34.57 2.93
C LEU A 686 -18.96 33.47 1.99
N LEU A 687 -19.46 32.36 2.55
CA LEU A 687 -20.24 31.35 1.84
C LEU A 687 -21.74 31.72 1.85
N ASN A 688 -22.59 30.85 1.32
CA ASN A 688 -24.04 31.04 1.33
C ASN A 688 -24.60 31.11 2.76
N ALA A 689 -25.44 32.11 3.05
CA ALA A 689 -26.05 32.33 4.36
C ALA A 689 -26.81 31.12 4.91
N LYS A 690 -27.53 30.36 4.07
CA LYS A 690 -28.25 29.15 4.50
C LYS A 690 -27.30 28.10 5.08
N GLU A 691 -26.13 27.97 4.47
CA GLU A 691 -25.16 26.92 4.77
C GLU A 691 -24.22 27.36 5.90
N PHE A 692 -23.88 28.66 5.93
CA PHE A 692 -23.28 29.25 7.12
C PHE A 692 -24.16 29.02 8.36
N ALA A 693 -25.49 29.16 8.22
CA ALA A 693 -26.43 28.86 9.29
C ALA A 693 -26.47 27.37 9.70
N ALA A 694 -26.24 26.44 8.76
CA ALA A 694 -26.09 25.02 9.06
C ALA A 694 -24.82 24.71 9.88
N GLY A 695 -23.82 25.59 9.81
CA GLY A 695 -22.57 25.51 10.54
C GLY A 695 -21.50 24.73 9.80
N PHE A 696 -20.25 25.09 10.07
CA PHE A 696 -19.06 24.43 9.52
C PHE A 696 -18.13 24.07 10.66
N GLY A 697 -17.59 22.86 10.65
CA GLY A 697 -16.69 22.40 11.71
C GLY A 697 -15.47 21.70 11.16
N SER A 698 -14.37 21.77 11.91
CA SER A 698 -13.23 20.92 11.65
C SER A 698 -13.57 19.50 12.06
N HIS A 699 -13.27 18.54 11.19
CA HIS A 699 -13.21 17.12 11.53
C HIS A 699 -11.79 16.65 11.29
N THR A 700 -11.05 16.42 12.37
CA THR A 700 -9.64 16.05 12.31
C THR A 700 -9.47 14.68 12.95
N PRO A 701 -9.60 13.59 12.17
CA PRO A 701 -9.41 12.24 12.68
C PRO A 701 -7.93 12.00 13.03
N MET A 702 -7.71 11.40 14.19
CA MET A 702 -6.45 10.78 14.58
C MET A 702 -6.48 9.28 14.22
N VAL A 703 -7.64 8.65 14.40
CA VAL A 703 -7.93 7.29 13.91
C VAL A 703 -9.14 7.38 12.98
N LEU A 704 -9.04 6.76 11.80
CA LEU A 704 -10.12 6.70 10.82
C LEU A 704 -10.25 5.26 10.29
N GLY A 705 -11.29 4.56 10.75
CA GLY A 705 -11.47 3.14 10.45
C GLY A 705 -10.34 2.31 11.07
N GLN A 706 -9.58 1.62 10.22
CA GLN A 706 -8.39 0.83 10.62
C GLN A 706 -7.10 1.66 10.60
N ALA A 707 -7.16 2.92 10.13
CA ALA A 707 -5.98 3.71 9.84
C ALA A 707 -5.65 4.71 10.96
N GLN A 708 -4.38 4.75 11.32
CA GLN A 708 -3.77 5.83 12.11
C GLN A 708 -3.42 6.99 11.17
N VAL A 709 -4.02 8.16 11.37
CA VAL A 709 -3.79 9.31 10.49
C VAL A 709 -2.43 9.92 10.82
N ILE A 710 -1.42 9.67 9.98
CA ILE A 710 0.00 9.95 10.25
C ILE A 710 0.26 11.34 10.83
N ARG A 711 -0.42 12.36 10.29
CA ARG A 711 -0.24 13.76 10.67
C ARG A 711 -0.70 14.06 12.09
N TYR A 712 -1.75 13.38 12.56
CA TYR A 712 -2.43 13.73 13.81
C TYR A 712 -2.30 12.64 14.88
N TYR A 713 -1.99 11.40 14.50
CA TYR A 713 -1.93 10.26 15.40
C TYR A 713 -0.87 10.41 16.51
N ALA A 714 0.18 11.19 16.29
CA ALA A 714 1.14 11.54 17.35
C ALA A 714 0.47 12.20 18.58
N ASN A 715 -0.70 12.82 18.41
CA ASN A 715 -1.49 13.41 19.49
C ASN A 715 -2.53 12.46 20.08
N PHE A 716 -2.70 11.25 19.53
CA PHE A 716 -3.73 10.31 19.94
C PHE A 716 -3.61 9.95 21.42
N GLU A 717 -2.43 9.54 21.91
CA GLU A 717 -2.26 9.15 23.32
C GLU A 717 -2.63 10.27 24.28
N ARG A 718 -2.21 11.51 23.95
CA ARG A 718 -2.57 12.71 24.73
C ARG A 718 -4.08 12.95 24.71
N ALA A 719 -4.71 12.92 23.55
CA ALA A 719 -6.15 13.13 23.41
C ALA A 719 -6.96 12.01 24.08
N PHE A 720 -6.50 10.76 23.98
CA PHE A 720 -7.10 9.58 24.59
C PHE A 720 -6.98 9.60 26.11
N LYS A 721 -5.90 10.17 26.65
CA LYS A 721 -5.80 10.46 28.09
C LYS A 721 -6.78 11.56 28.52
N ILE A 722 -6.85 12.66 27.77
CA ILE A 722 -7.73 13.79 28.09
C ILE A 722 -9.21 13.37 28.08
N ILE A 723 -9.66 12.55 27.11
CA ILE A 723 -11.05 12.08 27.07
C ILE A 723 -11.40 11.28 28.34
N LYS A 724 -10.48 10.43 28.83
CA LYS A 724 -10.67 9.66 30.07
C LYS A 724 -10.77 10.58 31.29
N GLU A 725 -9.88 11.56 31.41
CA GLU A 725 -9.89 12.56 32.49
C GLU A 725 -11.18 13.38 32.49
N LEU A 726 -11.64 13.83 31.32
CA LEU A 726 -12.90 14.58 31.18
C LEU A 726 -14.13 13.75 31.54
N ILE A 727 -14.13 12.44 31.25
CA ILE A 727 -15.21 11.54 31.66
C ILE A 727 -15.28 11.48 33.20
N HIS A 728 -14.14 11.37 33.88
CA HIS A 728 -14.07 11.39 35.35
C HIS A 728 -14.54 12.71 35.95
N GLU A 729 -14.00 13.83 35.45
CA GLU A 729 -14.29 15.16 35.98
C GLU A 729 -15.78 15.53 35.83
N ARG A 730 -16.35 15.24 34.66
CA ARG A 730 -17.75 15.59 34.36
C ARG A 730 -18.74 14.56 34.91
N GLY A 731 -18.36 13.28 34.93
CA GLY A 731 -19.24 12.16 35.26
C GLY A 731 -20.30 11.87 34.19
N TYR A 732 -20.19 12.45 32.99
CA TYR A 732 -21.05 12.16 31.84
C TYR A 732 -20.32 12.42 30.52
N VAL A 733 -20.83 11.82 29.45
CA VAL A 733 -20.49 12.15 28.06
C VAL A 733 -21.75 12.56 27.30
N ASN A 734 -21.62 13.15 26.12
CA ASN A 734 -22.78 13.42 25.26
C ASN A 734 -22.81 12.42 24.11
N ASP A 735 -23.97 11.83 23.82
CA ASP A 735 -24.10 10.96 22.66
C ASP A 735 -24.27 11.75 21.34
N ALA A 736 -24.47 11.04 20.24
CA ALA A 736 -24.64 11.65 18.91
C ALA A 736 -25.87 12.59 18.80
N ALA A 737 -26.90 12.40 19.63
CA ALA A 737 -28.06 13.30 19.72
C ALA A 737 -27.79 14.52 20.62
N ASN A 738 -26.61 14.59 21.24
CA ASN A 738 -26.22 15.52 22.30
C ASN A 738 -26.95 15.27 23.63
N ASP A 739 -27.47 14.06 23.85
CA ASP A 739 -28.06 13.68 25.13
C ASP A 739 -26.97 13.20 26.11
N PRO A 740 -27.04 13.58 27.40
CA PRO A 740 -26.04 13.17 28.38
C PRO A 740 -26.18 11.69 28.74
N VAL A 741 -25.08 10.95 28.63
CA VAL A 741 -24.92 9.57 29.08
C VAL A 741 -24.18 9.56 30.41
N ASN A 742 -24.83 9.04 31.45
CA ASN A 742 -24.28 9.01 32.80
C ASN A 742 -23.08 8.05 32.90
N MET A 743 -21.96 8.55 33.42
CA MET A 743 -20.71 7.81 33.63
C MET A 743 -20.26 7.79 35.10
N LYS A 744 -21.10 8.20 36.06
CA LYS A 744 -20.75 8.25 37.49
C LYS A 744 -20.63 6.89 38.18
N ASP A 745 -21.03 5.81 37.52
CA ASP A 745 -20.90 4.46 38.06
C ASP A 745 -19.41 4.11 38.26
N PRO A 746 -18.96 3.81 39.50
CA PRO A 746 -17.58 3.45 39.78
C PRO A 746 -17.05 2.25 38.99
N ALA A 747 -17.93 1.31 38.59
CA ALA A 747 -17.53 0.18 37.75
C ALA A 747 -17.15 0.66 36.35
N LYS A 748 -17.99 1.51 35.74
CA LYS A 748 -17.71 2.13 34.43
C LYS A 748 -16.46 3.01 34.47
N LEU A 749 -16.26 3.79 35.53
CA LEU A 749 -15.04 4.62 35.65
C LEU A 749 -13.76 3.78 35.71
N LYS A 750 -13.79 2.62 36.39
CA LYS A 750 -12.67 1.67 36.37
C LYS A 750 -12.43 1.07 34.98
N GLU A 751 -13.49 0.80 34.22
CA GLU A 751 -13.37 0.33 32.82
C GLU A 751 -12.78 1.42 31.91
N VAL A 752 -13.20 2.68 32.08
CA VAL A 752 -12.59 3.84 31.40
C VAL A 752 -11.08 3.90 31.71
N ASP A 753 -10.68 3.74 32.97
CA ASP A 753 -9.27 3.72 33.37
C ASP A 753 -8.49 2.55 32.75
N ALA A 754 -9.10 1.38 32.64
CA ALA A 754 -8.50 0.19 32.05
C ALA A 754 -8.45 0.22 30.51
N ALA A 755 -9.29 1.03 29.86
CA ALA A 755 -9.36 1.11 28.40
C ALA A 755 -8.02 1.50 27.77
N LYS A 756 -7.55 0.68 26.82
CA LYS A 756 -6.27 0.86 26.11
C LYS A 756 -6.43 1.48 24.74
N ASP A 757 -7.60 1.32 24.13
CA ASP A 757 -7.90 1.79 22.79
C ASP A 757 -9.37 2.24 22.64
N CYS A 758 -9.70 2.70 21.45
CA CYS A 758 -11.05 3.13 21.08
C CYS A 758 -12.11 2.02 21.29
N SER A 759 -11.76 0.75 21.09
CA SER A 759 -12.68 -0.38 21.22
C SER A 759 -13.08 -0.59 22.67
N ASP A 760 -12.11 -0.59 23.59
CA ASP A 760 -12.35 -0.74 25.02
C ASP A 760 -13.21 0.42 25.56
N LEU A 761 -12.87 1.66 25.17
CA LEU A 761 -13.62 2.83 25.62
C LEU A 761 -15.05 2.83 25.07
N TYR A 762 -15.22 2.42 23.81
CA TYR A 762 -16.55 2.28 23.20
C TYR A 762 -17.39 1.21 23.89
N LYS A 763 -16.81 0.06 24.27
CA LYS A 763 -17.52 -0.99 25.01
C LYS A 763 -18.04 -0.51 26.36
N THR A 764 -17.36 0.45 26.98
CA THR A 764 -17.75 1.00 28.29
C THR A 764 -18.93 1.98 28.17
N VAL A 765 -18.94 2.80 27.11
CA VAL A 765 -19.98 3.82 26.87
C VAL A 765 -21.17 3.26 26.08
N GLU A 766 -20.94 2.26 25.24
CA GLU A 766 -21.92 1.54 24.40
C GLU A 766 -22.63 2.39 23.35
N LYS A 767 -22.12 3.60 23.08
CA LYS A 767 -22.66 4.55 22.11
C LYS A 767 -21.54 5.35 21.46
N ASP A 768 -21.83 5.92 20.29
CA ASP A 768 -21.07 7.05 19.75
C ASP A 768 -21.19 8.23 20.72
N PHE A 769 -20.07 8.86 21.06
CA PHE A 769 -20.08 9.94 22.04
C PHE A 769 -19.00 10.98 21.81
N TRP A 770 -19.15 12.11 22.51
CA TRP A 770 -18.14 13.15 22.58
C TRP A 770 -18.09 13.80 23.97
N VAL A 771 -16.92 14.36 24.27
CA VAL A 771 -16.68 15.27 25.41
C VAL A 771 -16.02 16.54 24.90
N CYS A 772 -16.05 17.61 25.70
CA CYS A 772 -15.43 18.87 25.31
C CYS A 772 -14.43 19.34 26.36
N THR A 773 -13.29 19.85 25.89
CA THR A 773 -12.32 20.54 26.76
C THR A 773 -12.89 21.89 27.19
N PRO A 774 -12.67 22.34 28.44
CA PRO A 774 -13.06 23.69 28.85
C PRO A 774 -12.12 24.73 28.24
N CYS A 775 -12.66 25.89 27.86
CA CYS A 775 -11.88 27.03 27.37
C CYS A 775 -12.30 28.31 28.10
N ASN A 776 -11.41 28.90 28.90
CA ASN A 776 -11.72 30.14 29.62
C ASN A 776 -11.77 31.32 28.64
N SER A 777 -12.82 32.14 28.76
CA SER A 777 -13.00 33.35 27.96
C SER A 777 -11.94 34.40 28.30
N THR A 778 -11.37 35.01 27.26
CA THR A 778 -10.49 36.19 27.36
C THR A 778 -11.27 37.50 27.35
N HIS A 779 -12.49 37.49 26.81
CA HIS A 779 -13.39 38.63 26.79
C HIS A 779 -14.15 38.84 28.11
N GLN A 780 -14.60 37.74 28.75
CA GLN A 780 -15.45 37.78 29.95
C GLN A 780 -14.86 36.89 31.05
N GLU A 781 -14.34 37.52 32.11
CA GLU A 781 -13.79 36.82 33.27
C GLU A 781 -14.81 35.84 33.90
N GLY A 782 -14.36 34.62 34.16
CA GLY A 782 -15.18 33.55 34.75
C GLY A 782 -16.11 32.80 33.77
N LYS A 783 -16.28 33.25 32.52
CA LYS A 783 -17.01 32.49 31.50
C LYS A 783 -16.14 31.35 30.99
N VAL A 784 -16.67 30.12 31.00
CA VAL A 784 -16.04 28.93 30.41
C VAL A 784 -16.84 28.52 29.18
N LEU A 785 -16.17 28.51 28.02
CA LEU A 785 -16.70 28.09 26.74
C LEU A 785 -16.37 26.62 26.47
N ASP A 786 -17.15 26.01 25.57
CA ASP A 786 -16.79 24.73 24.97
C ASP A 786 -15.54 24.93 24.09
N GLY A 787 -14.44 24.29 24.45
CA GLY A 787 -13.24 24.21 23.63
C GLY A 787 -13.34 23.13 22.56
N THR A 788 -12.26 22.37 22.40
CA THR A 788 -12.18 21.28 21.43
C THR A 788 -13.05 20.09 21.85
N ARG A 789 -13.88 19.56 20.95
CA ARG A 789 -14.61 18.30 21.15
C ARG A 789 -13.70 17.12 20.81
N LEU A 790 -13.64 16.14 21.70
CA LEU A 790 -13.06 14.83 21.46
C LEU A 790 -14.22 13.87 21.19
N THR A 791 -14.21 13.25 20.02
CA THR A 791 -15.31 12.43 19.53
C THR A 791 -14.81 11.02 19.25
N LEU A 792 -15.59 10.03 19.67
CA LEU A 792 -15.39 8.62 19.34
C LEU A 792 -16.67 8.07 18.71
N GLN A 793 -16.56 7.63 17.46
CA GLN A 793 -17.65 7.02 16.70
C GLN A 793 -17.25 5.66 16.16
N LYS A 794 -18.21 4.75 16.13
CA LYS A 794 -18.05 3.47 15.43
C LYS A 794 -18.54 3.63 13.99
N LEU A 795 -17.66 3.45 13.02
CA LEU A 795 -18.01 3.64 11.61
C LEU A 795 -18.75 2.41 11.06
N ASP A 796 -18.17 1.23 11.26
CA ASP A 796 -18.63 -0.04 10.73
C ASP A 796 -18.07 -1.21 11.56
N SER A 797 -18.06 -2.44 11.01
CA SER A 797 -17.51 -3.62 11.69
C SER A 797 -15.98 -3.59 11.81
N GLN A 798 -15.30 -2.64 11.17
CA GLN A 798 -13.85 -2.72 10.97
C GLN A 798 -13.05 -1.55 11.56
N GLY A 799 -13.68 -0.56 12.20
CA GLY A 799 -12.89 0.44 12.93
C GLY A 799 -13.66 1.58 13.58
N PHE A 800 -12.91 2.60 13.98
CA PHE A 800 -13.41 3.75 14.73
C PHE A 800 -12.97 5.06 14.09
N ASP A 801 -13.77 6.10 14.26
CA ASP A 801 -13.35 7.49 14.10
C ASP A 801 -13.09 8.08 15.47
N PHE A 802 -11.82 8.26 15.82
CA PHE A 802 -11.41 9.04 16.97
C PHE A 802 -10.85 10.37 16.49
N SER A 803 -11.62 11.43 16.71
CA SER A 803 -11.35 12.73 16.12
C SER A 803 -11.45 13.87 17.11
N ILE A 804 -10.70 14.92 16.77
CA ILE A 804 -10.96 16.26 17.28
C ILE A 804 -11.98 16.93 16.36
N ARG A 805 -13.00 17.52 16.97
CA ARG A 805 -14.02 18.30 16.29
C ARG A 805 -14.20 19.66 16.93
N THR A 806 -14.43 20.66 16.08
CA THR A 806 -14.81 22.00 16.53
C THR A 806 -16.05 22.37 15.75
N PRO A 807 -17.25 22.23 16.33
CA PRO A 807 -18.46 22.66 15.66
C PRO A 807 -18.40 24.18 15.55
N GLY A 808 -18.64 24.70 14.36
CA GLY A 808 -18.75 26.14 14.13
C GLY A 808 -20.16 26.47 13.68
N THR A 809 -21.06 26.60 14.65
CA THR A 809 -22.39 27.20 14.43
C THR A 809 -22.27 28.73 14.41
N PRO A 810 -23.19 29.48 13.79
CA PRO A 810 -23.13 30.94 13.77
C PRO A 810 -22.92 31.58 15.15
N LEU A 811 -23.67 31.13 16.18
CA LEU A 811 -23.50 31.62 17.55
C LEU A 811 -22.08 31.40 18.09
N ARG A 812 -21.47 30.26 17.76
CA ARG A 812 -20.11 29.95 18.19
C ARG A 812 -19.06 30.76 17.44
N TRP A 813 -19.35 31.16 16.21
CA TRP A 813 -18.52 32.09 15.45
C TRP A 813 -18.57 33.49 16.03
N GLU A 814 -19.75 33.96 16.41
CA GLU A 814 -19.90 35.24 17.13
C GLU A 814 -19.09 35.24 18.43
N ASP A 815 -19.14 34.17 19.22
CA ASP A 815 -18.27 34.01 20.39
C ASP A 815 -16.77 34.09 19.98
N TYR A 816 -16.33 33.39 18.93
CA TYR A 816 -14.94 33.44 18.48
C TYR A 816 -14.49 34.83 18.01
N ASP A 817 -15.35 35.55 17.28
CA ASP A 817 -15.03 36.89 16.79
C ASP A 817 -14.86 37.88 17.95
N VAL A 818 -15.70 37.75 18.99
CA VAL A 818 -15.59 38.55 20.21
C VAL A 818 -14.29 38.23 20.96
N GLU A 819 -13.97 36.94 21.14
CA GLU A 819 -12.72 36.50 21.78
C GLU A 819 -11.47 36.94 21.01
N LEU A 820 -11.44 36.76 19.68
CA LEU A 820 -10.33 37.19 18.84
C LEU A 820 -10.16 38.71 18.86
N SER A 821 -11.26 39.46 18.86
CA SER A 821 -11.22 40.92 18.97
C SER A 821 -10.65 41.37 20.32
N ALA A 822 -11.07 40.74 21.42
CA ALA A 822 -10.53 41.02 22.75
C ALA A 822 -9.02 40.68 22.84
N ALA A 823 -8.61 39.50 22.34
CA ALA A 823 -7.22 39.10 22.29
C ALA A 823 -6.36 40.05 21.42
N TRP A 824 -6.90 40.52 20.28
CA TRP A 824 -6.22 41.49 19.41
C TRP A 824 -5.98 42.82 20.11
N GLN A 825 -6.98 43.32 20.84
CA GLN A 825 -6.86 44.55 21.64
C GLN A 825 -5.84 44.42 22.76
N LEU A 826 -5.75 43.25 23.40
CA LEU A 826 -4.71 42.98 24.41
C LEU A 826 -3.31 43.00 23.80
N MET A 827 -3.10 42.37 22.64
CA MET A 827 -1.78 42.37 21.98
C MET A 827 -1.32 43.79 21.65
N ASP A 828 -2.23 44.66 21.19
CA ASP A 828 -1.90 46.05 20.84
C ASP A 828 -1.28 46.82 22.03
N HIS A 829 -1.86 46.65 23.22
CA HIS A 829 -1.32 47.21 24.45
C HIS A 829 0.10 46.71 24.78
N TRP A 830 0.41 45.45 24.47
CA TRP A 830 1.73 44.85 24.72
C TRP A 830 2.77 45.20 23.66
N SER A 831 2.41 45.24 22.37
CA SER A 831 3.32 45.72 21.31
C SER A 831 3.76 47.16 21.57
N TYR A 832 2.88 47.98 22.14
CA TYR A 832 3.21 49.32 22.63
C TYR A 832 4.24 49.33 23.77
N LEU A 833 4.12 48.43 24.74
CA LEU A 833 5.06 48.28 25.85
C LEU A 833 6.43 47.76 25.40
N ILE A 834 6.46 46.73 24.55
CA ILE A 834 7.68 46.11 24.03
C ILE A 834 8.47 47.13 23.19
N TRP A 835 7.81 47.92 22.36
CA TRP A 835 8.47 48.98 21.59
C TRP A 835 9.01 50.09 22.50
N ARG A 836 8.28 50.50 23.54
CA ARG A 836 8.77 51.48 24.52
C ARG A 836 10.06 51.02 25.22
N MET A 837 10.20 49.71 25.44
CA MET A 837 11.43 49.12 25.97
C MET A 837 12.54 49.06 24.92
N CYS A 838 12.25 48.71 23.66
CA CYS A 838 13.22 48.68 22.57
C CYS A 838 13.75 50.08 22.18
N VAL A 839 12.91 51.11 22.23
CA VAL A 839 13.28 52.49 21.90
C VAL A 839 13.97 53.20 23.06
N ASN A 840 13.68 52.86 24.32
CA ASN A 840 14.47 53.37 25.45
C ASN A 840 15.84 52.66 25.59
N ALA A 841 16.06 51.57 24.84
CA ALA A 841 17.32 50.83 24.79
C ALA A 841 18.21 51.22 23.58
N TYR A 842 17.70 52.05 22.67
CA TYR A 842 18.44 52.71 21.59
C TYR A 842 18.59 54.19 21.90
#